data_AF-A0A3Q2CNT6-F1
#
_entry.id   AF-A0A3Q2CNT6-F1
#
_cell.length_a   1.000
_cell.length_b   1.000
_cell.length_c   1.000
_cell.angle_alpha   90.00
_cell.angle_beta   90.00
_cell.angle_gamma   90.00
#
_symmetry.space_group_name_H-M   'P 1'
#
loop_
_entity.id
_entity.type
_entity.pdbx_description
1 polymer ?
#
loop_
_entity_poly.entity_id
_entity_poly.type
_entity_poly.pdbx_seq_one_letter_code
_entity_poly.pdbx_strand_id
1 'polypeptide(L)'
;LHTLTTRAKANMPLTHAGPNLVSLWPPLQTHSKVRESLWDAPPALAALVKRVYLSLVGTRRDHSVCALGRSGTGKTTTCQAFTHFVLQVIVSPVERVHAMFTILRSFGCVSSQHSDASSRFAMVFSLDFNHAGQVSAGHLQTMMLDKWKVCQKTPGESNFLVFSQMLAGLSTEMRTELQLHQLPESNSFGILQPTKVEEKQRASVAFTKLLTAMETLSFSVGEQKAIWHVLAAIYHLGAAGACKVGRRQFVNFDSAQAASSVLGCEAEELDTAVFKHHLRQLLQKATGVSRERNESDEGESPRLTASQCLDGMAAGLYEELFTTIVSLINRALSSEQLALASVMVVDTPGLRNPRHCAEERGACWSELCHNYLQERLLEHYHAHTFIHSLERYAQERINVEFECPESSSSEVVSAIDQSPPQVRAADVDPRGLLWVLDEEMMTPASSEGAALERVWRAVLHNSGVCVLAVRQCEQPLQCEVNHLTGCDPVRYDLTGWFGRIQNNPSTLNAITLYIILDQSTCCSTMFTPRISLPPLCRGLGGLEGGSQRALQRNGTIRKTFSGGMAAIRRHSQCIAVKLQADALVNLIRRARPVFLQCVDAKPNGGTFDVPALRAQLHSTQILSALQLYRTGYPEHMTLSDFRCYFQALSPPIMKRYASIFVSHDERKAVEELLVELDIDKKSIVVGASRVRACLE
;
A
#
# COMPACT_ATOMS: atom_id res chain seq x y z
N LEU A 1 4.38 20.70 -19.51
CA LEU A 1 3.76 19.86 -20.58
C LEU A 1 4.68 19.68 -21.78
N HIS A 2 5.07 20.75 -22.51
CA HIS A 2 5.95 20.63 -23.69
C HIS A 2 7.22 19.77 -23.41
N THR A 3 7.96 20.07 -22.34
CA THR A 3 9.15 19.29 -21.92
C THR A 3 8.84 17.81 -21.71
N LEU A 4 7.74 17.51 -21.02
CA LEU A 4 7.30 16.12 -20.75
C LEU A 4 6.99 15.39 -22.06
N THR A 5 6.22 16.02 -22.95
CA THR A 5 5.84 15.44 -24.24
C THR A 5 7.04 15.26 -25.18
N THR A 6 7.98 16.22 -25.22
CA THR A 6 9.19 16.15 -26.06
C THR A 6 10.13 15.06 -25.55
N ARG A 7 10.34 14.96 -24.24
CA ARG A 7 11.17 13.91 -23.63
C ARG A 7 10.57 12.52 -23.82
N ALA A 8 9.25 12.38 -23.65
CA ALA A 8 8.57 11.12 -23.92
C ALA A 8 8.71 10.68 -25.39
N LYS A 9 8.57 11.61 -26.36
CA LYS A 9 8.83 11.34 -27.78
C LYS A 9 10.29 10.94 -28.06
N ALA A 10 11.22 11.41 -27.25
CA ALA A 10 12.64 11.04 -27.29
C ALA A 10 12.96 9.79 -26.45
N ASN A 11 11.98 8.96 -26.09
CA ASN A 11 12.14 7.75 -25.27
C ASN A 11 12.77 7.99 -23.89
N MET A 12 12.58 9.18 -23.33
CA MET A 12 12.95 9.53 -21.96
C MET A 12 11.69 9.77 -21.11
N PRO A 13 10.98 8.70 -20.67
CA PRO A 13 9.72 8.83 -19.94
C PRO A 13 9.88 9.41 -18.53
N LEU A 14 11.09 9.35 -17.96
CA LEU A 14 11.42 9.87 -16.63
C LEU A 14 12.07 11.26 -16.72
N THR A 15 11.60 12.20 -15.90
CA THR A 15 12.06 13.59 -15.86
C THR A 15 12.14 14.10 -14.43
N HIS A 16 13.21 14.78 -14.07
CA HIS A 16 13.30 15.44 -12.76
C HIS A 16 12.34 16.64 -12.67
N ALA A 17 11.73 16.78 -11.51
CA ALA A 17 10.94 17.94 -11.14
C ALA A 17 11.33 18.38 -9.72
N GLY A 18 12.42 19.17 -9.64
CA GLY A 18 13.05 19.55 -8.36
C GLY A 18 13.61 18.32 -7.62
N PRO A 19 13.19 18.05 -6.37
CA PRO A 19 13.62 16.85 -5.63
C PRO A 19 12.85 15.59 -6.05
N ASN A 20 11.76 15.73 -6.81
CA ASN A 20 10.87 14.65 -7.21
C ASN A 20 11.18 14.15 -8.63
N LEU A 21 10.60 13.01 -8.99
CA LEU A 21 10.69 12.44 -10.34
C LEU A 21 9.29 12.29 -10.93
N VAL A 22 9.11 12.69 -12.19
CA VAL A 22 7.87 12.49 -12.96
C VAL A 22 8.10 11.38 -13.97
N SER A 23 7.18 10.41 -14.00
CA SER A 23 7.19 9.25 -14.90
C SER A 23 5.95 9.28 -15.79
N LEU A 24 6.16 9.33 -17.11
CA LEU A 24 5.09 9.20 -18.11
C LEU A 24 4.94 7.73 -18.52
N TRP A 25 3.73 7.20 -18.42
CA TRP A 25 3.42 5.81 -18.70
C TRP A 25 2.20 5.66 -19.63
N PRO A 26 2.17 4.69 -20.56
CA PRO A 26 3.26 3.80 -20.95
C PRO A 26 4.31 4.54 -21.80
N PRO A 27 5.55 4.02 -21.91
CA PRO A 27 6.54 4.54 -22.86
C PRO A 27 6.03 4.47 -24.30
N LEU A 28 6.30 5.50 -25.10
CA LEU A 28 5.77 5.64 -26.47
C LEU A 28 6.35 4.65 -27.49
N GLN A 29 7.59 4.17 -27.31
CA GLN A 29 8.18 3.16 -28.18
C GLN A 29 8.65 1.96 -27.35
N THR A 30 7.96 0.84 -27.49
CA THR A 30 8.48 -0.48 -27.12
C THR A 30 8.92 -1.20 -28.39
N HIS A 31 9.95 -0.69 -29.07
CA HIS A 31 10.65 -1.48 -30.10
C HIS A 31 11.62 -2.44 -29.42
N SER A 32 11.07 -3.47 -28.79
CA SER A 32 11.68 -4.80 -28.71
C SER A 32 10.73 -5.70 -27.93
N LYS A 33 10.68 -6.97 -28.32
CA LYS A 33 10.01 -8.06 -27.61
C LYS A 33 10.69 -8.39 -26.26
N VAL A 34 11.24 -7.40 -25.58
CA VAL A 34 11.83 -7.51 -24.25
C VAL A 34 10.80 -7.02 -23.23
N ARG A 35 9.67 -7.73 -23.18
CA ARG A 35 8.83 -7.76 -21.99
C ARG A 35 9.59 -8.65 -20.99
N GLU A 36 10.01 -8.08 -19.86
CA GLU A 36 10.50 -8.75 -18.64
C GLU A 36 12.01 -8.89 -18.36
N SER A 37 12.95 -8.45 -19.20
CA SER A 37 14.37 -8.37 -18.78
C SER A 37 14.84 -6.92 -18.64
N LEU A 38 15.23 -6.56 -17.42
CA LEU A 38 15.97 -5.36 -17.03
C LEU A 38 15.63 -4.10 -17.87
N TRP A 39 14.63 -3.33 -17.43
CA TRP A 39 14.60 -1.92 -17.81
C TRP A 39 15.93 -1.29 -17.37
N ASP A 40 16.81 -0.98 -18.31
CA ASP A 40 17.97 -0.13 -18.03
C ASP A 40 17.45 1.17 -17.42
N ALA A 41 17.84 1.45 -16.18
CA ALA A 41 17.31 2.57 -15.41
C ALA A 41 17.59 3.88 -16.19
N PRO A 42 16.56 4.65 -16.58
CA PRO A 42 16.78 5.88 -17.32
C PRO A 42 17.69 6.83 -16.52
N PRO A 43 18.50 7.68 -17.18
CA PRO A 43 19.51 8.52 -16.50
C PRO A 43 18.96 9.31 -15.30
N ALA A 44 17.70 9.75 -15.37
CA ALA A 44 17.04 10.47 -14.29
C ALA A 44 16.78 9.60 -13.03
N LEU A 45 16.43 8.32 -13.22
CA LEU A 45 16.28 7.38 -12.10
C LEU A 45 17.64 7.07 -11.47
N ALA A 46 18.65 6.86 -12.31
CA ALA A 46 20.02 6.61 -11.85
C ALA A 46 20.56 7.77 -11.00
N ALA A 47 20.35 9.01 -11.48
CA ALA A 47 20.71 10.21 -10.74
C ALA A 47 19.97 10.34 -9.40
N LEU A 48 18.68 10.00 -9.38
CA LEU A 48 17.90 9.99 -8.13
C LEU A 48 18.44 8.96 -7.13
N VAL A 49 18.69 7.73 -7.56
CA VAL A 49 19.25 6.70 -6.69
C VAL A 49 20.60 7.13 -6.12
N LYS A 50 21.50 7.65 -6.98
CA LYS A 50 22.80 8.15 -6.52
C LYS A 50 22.64 9.25 -5.47
N ARG A 51 21.71 10.19 -5.67
CA ARG A 51 21.40 11.25 -4.70
C ARG A 51 20.90 10.69 -3.37
N VAL A 52 19.93 9.78 -3.40
CA VAL A 52 19.37 9.15 -2.20
C VAL A 52 20.44 8.35 -1.46
N TYR A 53 21.25 7.57 -2.18
CA TYR A 53 22.34 6.78 -1.61
C TYR A 53 23.41 7.64 -0.95
N LEU A 54 23.91 8.68 -1.63
CA LEU A 54 24.91 9.59 -1.06
C LEU A 54 24.36 10.34 0.16
N SER A 55 23.11 10.79 0.11
CA SER A 55 22.43 11.44 1.24
C SER A 55 22.27 10.47 2.42
N LEU A 56 21.89 9.21 2.18
CA LEU A 56 21.79 8.17 3.20
C LEU A 56 23.13 7.90 3.88
N VAL A 57 24.20 7.69 3.10
CA VAL A 57 25.54 7.41 3.62
C VAL A 57 26.11 8.61 4.38
N GLY A 58 25.93 9.82 3.86
CA GLY A 58 26.43 11.05 4.48
C GLY A 58 25.70 11.44 5.76
N THR A 59 24.36 11.38 5.75
CA THR A 59 23.55 11.85 6.89
C THR A 59 23.21 10.75 7.91
N ARG A 60 23.36 9.48 7.53
CA ARG A 60 22.91 8.31 8.32
C ARG A 60 21.43 8.39 8.74
N ARG A 61 20.60 9.06 7.93
CA ARG A 61 19.15 9.20 8.15
C ARG A 61 18.36 8.39 7.13
N ASP A 62 17.24 7.85 7.60
CA ASP A 62 16.37 7.05 6.75
C ASP A 62 15.75 7.89 5.62
N HIS A 63 15.59 7.28 4.45
CA HIS A 63 14.93 7.86 3.29
C HIS A 63 13.71 7.04 2.90
N SER A 64 12.70 7.68 2.33
CA SER A 64 11.53 6.99 1.80
C SER A 64 11.21 7.46 0.39
N VAL A 65 10.99 6.52 -0.53
CA VAL A 65 10.62 6.79 -1.92
C VAL A 65 9.19 6.33 -2.13
N CYS A 66 8.27 7.28 -2.35
CA CYS A 66 6.83 7.03 -2.40
C CYS A 66 6.30 7.25 -3.81
N ALA A 67 5.71 6.22 -4.42
CA ALA A 67 5.06 6.35 -5.71
C ALA A 67 3.62 6.87 -5.56
N LEU A 68 3.29 7.90 -6.33
CA LEU A 68 1.97 8.54 -6.38
C LEU A 68 1.40 8.43 -7.80
N GLY A 69 0.09 8.24 -7.93
CA GLY A 69 -0.59 8.31 -9.21
C GLY A 69 -1.73 7.30 -9.41
N ARG A 70 -2.41 7.41 -10.55
CA ARG A 70 -3.55 6.56 -10.91
C ARG A 70 -3.16 5.09 -11.08
N SER A 71 -4.15 4.20 -11.07
CA SER A 71 -3.91 2.79 -11.40
C SER A 71 -3.45 2.67 -12.86
N GLY A 72 -2.49 1.76 -13.12
CA GLY A 72 -1.94 1.56 -14.46
C GLY A 72 -0.81 2.51 -14.89
N THR A 73 -0.40 3.49 -14.07
CA THR A 73 0.67 4.47 -14.44
C THR A 73 2.11 3.99 -14.25
N GLY A 74 2.34 2.68 -14.06
CA GLY A 74 3.70 2.14 -13.90
C GLY A 74 4.37 2.38 -12.55
N LYS A 75 3.62 2.71 -11.48
CA LYS A 75 4.13 2.88 -10.10
C LYS A 75 5.00 1.71 -9.64
N THR A 76 4.43 0.51 -9.64
CA THR A 76 5.12 -0.73 -9.24
C THR A 76 6.37 -0.98 -10.08
N THR A 77 6.31 -0.78 -11.39
CA THR A 77 7.46 -0.92 -12.29
C THR A 77 8.57 0.08 -11.94
N THR A 78 8.21 1.33 -11.63
CA THR A 78 9.16 2.38 -11.26
C THR A 78 9.80 2.08 -9.90
N CYS A 79 9.02 1.64 -8.91
CA CYS A 79 9.52 1.20 -7.60
C CYS A 79 10.48 0.02 -7.72
N GLN A 80 10.12 -1.00 -8.50
CA GLN A 80 10.96 -2.15 -8.77
C GLN A 80 12.28 -1.73 -9.44
N ALA A 81 12.23 -0.86 -10.46
CA ALA A 81 13.42 -0.34 -11.12
C ALA A 81 14.32 0.46 -10.16
N PHE A 82 13.73 1.30 -9.30
CA PHE A 82 14.46 2.03 -8.26
C PHE A 82 15.21 1.07 -7.32
N THR A 83 14.52 0.06 -6.78
CA THR A 83 15.11 -0.92 -5.87
C THR A 83 16.24 -1.71 -6.53
N HIS A 84 16.05 -2.19 -7.75
CA HIS A 84 17.09 -2.92 -8.48
C HIS A 84 18.33 -2.06 -8.70
N PHE A 85 18.16 -0.79 -9.07
CA PHE A 85 19.29 0.10 -9.31
C PHE A 85 20.04 0.46 -8.02
N VAL A 86 19.35 0.61 -6.88
CA VAL A 86 20.00 0.74 -5.56
C VAL A 86 20.95 -0.43 -5.29
N LEU A 87 20.50 -1.66 -5.55
CA LEU A 87 21.30 -2.87 -5.34
C LEU A 87 22.48 -2.99 -6.32
N GLN A 88 22.30 -2.55 -7.56
CA GLN A 88 23.37 -2.52 -8.58
C GLN A 88 24.50 -1.54 -8.19
N VAL A 89 24.15 -0.35 -7.70
CA VAL A 89 25.14 0.67 -7.29
C VAL A 89 26.07 0.16 -6.19
N ILE A 90 25.58 -0.73 -5.33
CA ILE A 90 26.33 -1.30 -4.20
C ILE A 90 26.86 -2.72 -4.47
N VAL A 91 26.69 -3.24 -5.70
CA VAL A 91 27.12 -4.59 -6.12
C VAL A 91 26.54 -5.70 -5.22
N SER A 92 25.28 -5.56 -4.82
CA SER A 92 24.56 -6.53 -3.99
C SER A 92 23.71 -7.47 -4.87
N PRO A 93 23.56 -8.77 -4.52
CA PRO A 93 22.79 -9.72 -5.32
C PRO A 93 21.33 -9.29 -5.46
N VAL A 94 20.93 -9.07 -6.71
CA VAL A 94 19.59 -8.55 -7.08
C VAL A 94 18.52 -9.66 -7.08
N GLU A 95 18.96 -10.92 -7.17
CA GLU A 95 18.13 -12.11 -7.41
C GLU A 95 17.04 -12.30 -6.35
N ARG A 96 17.38 -12.17 -5.06
CA ARG A 96 16.40 -12.32 -3.96
C ARG A 96 15.29 -11.27 -4.03
N VAL A 97 15.64 -10.03 -4.31
CA VAL A 97 14.65 -8.95 -4.43
C VAL A 97 13.81 -9.10 -5.69
N HIS A 98 14.40 -9.57 -6.80
CA HIS A 98 13.65 -9.93 -8.00
C HIS A 98 12.64 -11.06 -7.76
N ALA A 99 13.07 -12.10 -7.04
CA ALA A 99 12.22 -13.21 -6.62
C ALA A 99 11.06 -12.73 -5.74
N MET A 100 11.32 -11.85 -4.77
CA MET A 100 10.27 -11.22 -3.96
C MET A 100 9.21 -10.52 -4.82
N PHE A 101 9.61 -9.66 -5.75
CA PHE A 101 8.65 -8.97 -6.64
C PHE A 101 7.86 -9.95 -7.51
N THR A 102 8.48 -11.04 -7.96
CA THR A 102 7.82 -12.11 -8.72
C THR A 102 6.73 -12.80 -7.91
N ILE A 103 7.03 -13.17 -6.66
CA ILE A 103 6.05 -13.78 -5.75
C ILE A 103 4.91 -12.79 -5.45
N LEU A 104 5.23 -11.54 -5.08
CA LEU A 104 4.22 -10.52 -4.80
C LEU A 104 3.32 -10.23 -6.01
N ARG A 105 3.87 -10.27 -7.23
CA ARG A 105 3.09 -10.15 -8.47
C ARG A 105 2.07 -11.27 -8.60
N SER A 106 2.46 -12.52 -8.33
CA SER A 106 1.54 -13.67 -8.44
C SER A 106 0.42 -13.62 -7.40
N PHE A 107 0.74 -13.33 -6.14
CA PHE A 107 -0.23 -13.37 -5.03
C PHE A 107 -0.96 -12.05 -4.75
N GLY A 108 -0.46 -10.92 -5.25
CA GLY A 108 -0.98 -9.60 -4.90
C GLY A 108 -1.53 -8.80 -6.08
N CYS A 109 -1.42 -9.31 -7.31
CA CYS A 109 -1.91 -8.61 -8.51
C CYS A 109 -3.03 -9.37 -9.22
N VAL A 110 -3.79 -8.60 -10.00
CA VAL A 110 -4.84 -9.08 -10.92
C VAL A 110 -4.57 -8.56 -12.32
N SER A 111 -5.00 -9.28 -13.36
CA SER A 111 -5.00 -8.73 -14.71
C SER A 111 -6.29 -7.93 -14.97
N SER A 112 -6.16 -6.90 -15.78
CA SER A 112 -7.23 -6.01 -16.23
C SER A 112 -6.97 -5.60 -17.67
N GLN A 113 -7.95 -4.96 -18.33
CA GLN A 113 -7.80 -4.48 -19.71
C GLN A 113 -6.60 -3.53 -19.91
N HIS A 114 -6.19 -2.80 -18.88
CA HIS A 114 -5.18 -1.74 -18.96
C HIS A 114 -3.85 -2.11 -18.31
N SER A 115 -3.79 -3.24 -17.61
CA SER A 115 -2.58 -3.70 -16.94
C SER A 115 -2.60 -5.22 -16.82
N ASP A 116 -1.50 -5.85 -17.25
CA ASP A 116 -1.26 -7.28 -17.07
C ASP A 116 -1.11 -7.67 -15.58
N ALA A 117 -0.78 -6.70 -14.71
CA ALA A 117 -0.70 -6.89 -13.27
C ALA A 117 -0.96 -5.57 -12.53
N SER A 118 -2.18 -5.40 -12.03
CA SER A 118 -2.58 -4.32 -11.14
C SER A 118 -2.44 -4.78 -9.68
N SER A 119 -1.59 -4.12 -8.91
CA SER A 119 -1.39 -4.37 -7.48
C SER A 119 -2.67 -4.09 -6.67
N ARG A 120 -2.99 -4.98 -5.72
CA ARG A 120 -4.19 -4.93 -4.87
C ARG A 120 -3.88 -4.87 -3.37
N PHE A 121 -2.68 -4.42 -3.03
CA PHE A 121 -2.18 -4.25 -1.68
C PHE A 121 -1.14 -3.13 -1.70
N ALA A 122 -0.92 -2.49 -0.55
CA ALA A 122 0.16 -1.55 -0.35
C ALA A 122 1.38 -2.29 0.23
N MET A 123 2.56 -1.92 -0.23
CA MET A 123 3.84 -2.46 0.22
C MET A 123 4.81 -1.36 0.67
N VAL A 124 5.53 -1.66 1.74
CA VAL A 124 6.69 -0.90 2.20
C VAL A 124 7.87 -1.86 2.23
N PHE A 125 8.78 -1.71 1.28
CA PHE A 125 10.00 -2.51 1.23
C PHE A 125 11.19 -1.68 1.70
N SER A 126 11.78 -2.07 2.81
CA SER A 126 12.92 -1.40 3.44
C SER A 126 14.22 -2.13 3.12
N LEU A 127 15.20 -1.41 2.58
CA LEU A 127 16.58 -1.85 2.49
C LEU A 127 17.38 -1.23 3.63
N ASP A 128 17.96 -2.07 4.48
CA ASP A 128 18.73 -1.66 5.66
C ASP A 128 20.23 -1.66 5.31
N PHE A 129 20.94 -0.59 5.65
CA PHE A 129 22.35 -0.36 5.28
C PHE A 129 23.26 -0.36 6.50
N ASN A 130 24.41 -1.02 6.39
CA ASN A 130 25.43 -1.06 7.43
C ASN A 130 26.31 0.21 7.45
N HIS A 131 27.31 0.23 8.34
CA HIS A 131 28.25 1.36 8.48
C HIS A 131 29.10 1.60 7.22
N ALA A 132 29.39 0.55 6.43
CA ALA A 132 30.12 0.63 5.17
C ALA A 132 29.24 1.11 3.99
N GLY A 133 27.94 1.33 4.20
CA GLY A 133 27.02 1.74 3.13
C GLY A 133 26.55 0.57 2.24
N GLN A 134 26.75 -0.67 2.67
CA GLN A 134 26.24 -1.86 1.98
C GLN A 134 24.90 -2.29 2.56
N VAL A 135 24.06 -2.94 1.74
CA VAL A 135 22.79 -3.52 2.21
C VAL A 135 23.08 -4.72 3.09
N SER A 136 22.59 -4.66 4.33
CA SER A 136 22.72 -5.72 5.32
C SER A 136 21.49 -6.60 5.42
N ALA A 137 20.29 -6.02 5.33
CA ALA A 137 19.01 -6.72 5.46
C ALA A 137 17.93 -6.08 4.58
N GLY A 138 16.88 -6.85 4.28
CA GLY A 138 15.63 -6.36 3.70
C GLY A 138 14.45 -6.65 4.61
N HIS A 139 13.44 -5.77 4.60
CA HIS A 139 12.21 -5.97 5.37
C HIS A 139 10.99 -5.47 4.60
N LEU A 140 10.05 -6.37 4.34
CA LEU A 140 8.81 -6.14 3.62
C LEU A 140 7.63 -6.08 4.59
N GLN A 141 6.86 -4.99 4.52
CA GLN A 141 5.59 -4.84 5.24
C GLN A 141 4.47 -4.63 4.23
N THR A 142 3.31 -5.25 4.45
CA THR A 142 2.14 -5.14 3.56
C THR A 142 0.87 -4.76 4.32
N MET A 143 -0.01 -4.03 3.65
CA MET A 143 -1.26 -3.54 4.21
C MET A 143 -2.33 -3.37 3.12
N MET A 144 -3.60 -3.23 3.52
CA MET A 144 -4.76 -2.98 2.65
C MET A 144 -4.90 -3.97 1.48
N LEU A 145 -4.67 -5.26 1.75
CA LEU A 145 -4.95 -6.30 0.76
C LEU A 145 -6.45 -6.31 0.43
N ASP A 146 -6.77 -6.27 -0.86
CA ASP A 146 -8.12 -6.49 -1.40
C ASP A 146 -8.54 -7.97 -1.28
N LYS A 147 -8.63 -8.47 -0.05
CA LYS A 147 -8.88 -9.90 0.21
C LYS A 147 -10.19 -10.39 -0.39
N TRP A 148 -11.19 -9.53 -0.48
CA TRP A 148 -12.50 -9.84 -1.07
C TRP A 148 -12.43 -10.11 -2.57
N LYS A 149 -11.37 -9.69 -3.26
CA LYS A 149 -11.16 -9.99 -4.68
C LYS A 149 -11.13 -11.50 -4.97
N VAL A 150 -10.77 -12.32 -3.98
CA VAL A 150 -10.74 -13.78 -4.12
C VAL A 150 -12.11 -14.37 -4.40
N CYS A 151 -13.18 -13.79 -3.82
CA CYS A 151 -14.56 -14.29 -3.94
C CYS A 151 -15.47 -13.37 -4.77
N GLN A 152 -15.03 -12.16 -5.10
CA GLN A 152 -15.82 -11.17 -5.84
C GLN A 152 -15.40 -11.04 -7.31
N LYS A 153 -16.38 -11.16 -8.19
CA LYS A 153 -16.22 -10.95 -9.63
C LYS A 153 -16.33 -9.45 -9.94
N THR A 154 -15.24 -8.86 -10.41
CA THR A 154 -15.27 -7.53 -11.02
C THR A 154 -15.26 -7.70 -12.54
N PRO A 155 -16.25 -7.16 -13.27
CA PRO A 155 -16.28 -7.24 -14.72
C PRO A 155 -14.97 -6.71 -15.33
N GLY A 156 -14.41 -7.43 -16.30
CA GLY A 156 -13.18 -7.03 -17.00
C GLY A 156 -11.87 -7.31 -16.25
N GLU A 157 -11.92 -7.98 -15.10
CA GLU A 157 -10.72 -8.35 -14.33
C GLU A 157 -10.64 -9.84 -14.03
N SER A 158 -9.42 -10.36 -13.95
CA SER A 158 -9.19 -11.71 -13.43
C SER A 158 -9.31 -11.74 -11.90
N ASN A 159 -9.34 -12.96 -11.35
CA ASN A 159 -8.95 -13.19 -9.95
C ASN A 159 -7.42 -12.97 -9.78
N PHE A 160 -6.86 -13.18 -8.59
CA PHE A 160 -5.42 -13.10 -8.37
C PHE A 160 -4.65 -14.00 -9.34
N LEU A 161 -3.54 -13.50 -9.88
CA LEU A 161 -2.78 -14.17 -10.95
C LEU A 161 -2.36 -15.60 -10.58
N VAL A 162 -2.05 -15.84 -9.31
CA VAL A 162 -1.62 -17.15 -8.79
C VAL A 162 -2.62 -18.27 -9.10
N PHE A 163 -3.92 -18.02 -9.12
CA PHE A 163 -4.90 -19.07 -9.43
C PHE A 163 -4.78 -19.55 -10.88
N SER A 164 -4.68 -18.61 -11.83
CA SER A 164 -4.49 -18.95 -13.24
C SER A 164 -3.15 -19.65 -13.49
N GLN A 165 -2.10 -19.23 -12.79
CA GLN A 165 -0.76 -19.82 -12.85
C GLN A 165 -0.77 -21.25 -12.30
N MET A 166 -1.35 -21.47 -11.11
CA MET A 166 -1.49 -22.78 -10.47
C MET A 166 -2.29 -23.74 -11.35
N LEU A 167 -3.48 -23.33 -11.81
CA LEU A 167 -4.35 -24.18 -12.63
C LEU A 167 -3.73 -24.54 -14.00
N ALA A 168 -2.81 -23.72 -14.51
CA ALA A 168 -2.06 -24.00 -15.74
C ALA A 168 -0.79 -24.84 -15.50
N GLY A 169 -0.06 -24.60 -14.41
CA GLY A 169 1.32 -25.06 -14.25
C GLY A 169 1.57 -26.19 -13.24
N LEU A 170 0.59 -26.60 -12.42
CA LEU A 170 0.77 -27.72 -11.49
C LEU A 170 1.11 -29.04 -12.21
N SER A 171 2.00 -29.83 -11.60
CA SER A 171 2.32 -31.20 -12.04
C SER A 171 1.12 -32.13 -11.93
N THR A 172 1.13 -33.25 -12.65
CA THR A 172 0.06 -34.26 -12.60
C THR A 172 -0.11 -34.84 -11.21
N GLU A 173 0.99 -35.12 -10.50
CA GLU A 173 1.00 -35.64 -9.14
C GLU A 173 0.34 -34.66 -8.15
N MET A 174 0.74 -33.39 -8.18
CA MET A 174 0.15 -32.36 -7.32
C MET A 174 -1.32 -32.11 -7.65
N ARG A 175 -1.73 -32.21 -8.92
CA ARG A 175 -3.16 -32.11 -9.28
C ARG A 175 -3.99 -33.23 -8.68
N THR A 176 -3.44 -34.45 -8.59
CA THR A 176 -4.08 -35.58 -7.93
C THR A 176 -4.25 -35.35 -6.45
N GLU A 177 -3.15 -34.96 -5.80
CA GLU A 177 -3.15 -34.68 -4.37
C GLU A 177 -4.16 -33.57 -4.00
N LEU A 178 -4.24 -32.51 -4.80
CA LEU A 178 -5.14 -31.38 -4.58
C LEU A 178 -6.57 -31.61 -5.10
N GLN A 179 -6.86 -32.80 -5.64
CA GLN A 179 -8.16 -33.16 -6.24
C GLN A 179 -8.62 -32.19 -7.35
N LEU A 180 -7.68 -31.68 -8.15
CA LEU A 180 -7.92 -30.72 -9.25
C LEU A 180 -8.03 -31.39 -10.63
N HIS A 181 -8.50 -32.64 -10.70
CA HIS A 181 -8.65 -33.40 -11.95
C HIS A 181 -9.91 -33.02 -12.74
N GLN A 182 -11.02 -32.85 -12.03
CA GLN A 182 -12.32 -32.52 -12.60
C GLN A 182 -12.71 -31.13 -12.12
N LEU A 183 -12.39 -30.13 -12.95
CA LEU A 183 -12.72 -28.75 -12.66
C LEU A 183 -14.17 -28.50 -13.10
N PRO A 184 -15.09 -28.12 -12.19
CA PRO A 184 -16.46 -27.82 -12.58
C PRO A 184 -16.51 -26.62 -13.53
N GLU A 185 -17.50 -26.62 -14.44
CA GLU A 185 -17.67 -25.57 -15.45
C GLU A 185 -17.94 -24.19 -14.84
N SER A 186 -18.48 -24.16 -13.61
CA SER A 186 -18.80 -22.93 -12.91
C SER A 186 -18.16 -22.88 -11.51
N ASN A 187 -17.60 -21.72 -11.17
CA ASN A 187 -17.06 -21.43 -9.86
C ASN A 187 -17.66 -20.09 -9.37
N SER A 188 -18.23 -20.08 -8.17
CA SER A 188 -18.92 -18.91 -7.61
C SER A 188 -17.98 -17.72 -7.42
N PHE A 189 -16.70 -17.99 -7.14
CA PHE A 189 -15.65 -16.99 -6.95
C PHE A 189 -15.01 -16.49 -8.26
N GLY A 190 -15.36 -17.10 -9.41
CA GLY A 190 -14.81 -16.70 -10.70
C GLY A 190 -13.36 -17.10 -10.91
N ILE A 191 -12.90 -18.10 -10.15
CA ILE A 191 -11.61 -18.74 -10.39
C ILE A 191 -11.80 -19.73 -11.54
N LEU A 192 -11.30 -19.37 -12.72
CA LEU A 192 -11.48 -20.14 -13.95
C LEU A 192 -10.12 -20.56 -14.51
N GLN A 193 -10.10 -21.74 -15.14
CA GLN A 193 -8.93 -22.20 -15.88
C GLN A 193 -8.79 -21.38 -17.18
N PRO A 194 -7.57 -20.95 -17.55
CA PRO A 194 -7.34 -20.32 -18.85
C PRO A 194 -7.71 -21.28 -19.99
N THR A 195 -8.64 -20.86 -20.86
CA THR A 195 -9.14 -21.68 -21.98
C THR A 195 -8.36 -21.46 -23.26
N LYS A 196 -7.87 -20.24 -23.50
CA LYS A 196 -7.06 -19.94 -24.69
C LYS A 196 -5.65 -20.50 -24.54
N VAL A 197 -5.15 -21.13 -25.60
CA VAL A 197 -3.82 -21.78 -25.63
C VAL A 197 -2.70 -20.81 -25.23
N GLU A 198 -2.73 -19.58 -25.76
CA GLU A 198 -1.73 -18.56 -25.44
C GLU A 198 -1.76 -18.11 -23.97
N GLU A 199 -2.95 -17.93 -23.40
CA GLU A 199 -3.13 -17.54 -22.00
C GLU A 199 -2.68 -18.66 -21.06
N LYS A 200 -3.01 -19.91 -21.41
CA LYS A 200 -2.56 -21.11 -20.68
C LYS A 200 -1.05 -21.24 -20.70
N GLN A 201 -0.41 -21.08 -21.87
CA GLN A 201 1.05 -21.13 -21.99
C GLN A 201 1.72 -20.02 -21.17
N ARG A 202 1.19 -18.79 -21.24
CA ARG A 202 1.70 -17.65 -20.47
C ARG A 202 1.59 -17.89 -18.96
N ALA A 203 0.45 -18.39 -18.50
CA ALA A 203 0.22 -18.72 -17.09
C ALA A 203 1.15 -19.86 -16.62
N SER A 204 1.38 -20.88 -17.46
CA SER A 204 2.32 -21.96 -17.17
C SER A 204 3.76 -21.46 -17.03
N VAL A 205 4.23 -20.61 -17.95
CA VAL A 205 5.58 -20.01 -17.86
C VAL A 205 5.71 -19.13 -16.61
N ALA A 206 4.69 -18.33 -16.30
CA ALA A 206 4.67 -17.51 -15.09
C ALA A 206 4.67 -18.38 -13.81
N PHE A 207 4.03 -19.54 -13.82
CA PHE A 207 4.10 -20.50 -12.71
C PHE A 207 5.50 -21.09 -12.54
N THR A 208 6.20 -21.46 -13.62
CA THR A 208 7.59 -21.89 -13.53
C THR A 208 8.49 -20.80 -12.94
N LYS A 209 8.33 -19.55 -13.36
CA LYS A 209 9.05 -18.41 -12.78
C LYS A 209 8.73 -18.22 -11.29
N LEU A 210 7.49 -18.46 -10.88
CA LEU A 210 7.08 -18.40 -9.48
C LEU A 210 7.78 -19.47 -8.64
N LEU A 211 7.88 -20.71 -9.12
CA LEU A 211 8.61 -21.79 -8.45
C LEU A 211 10.09 -21.44 -8.28
N THR A 212 10.75 -20.99 -9.35
CA THR A 212 12.16 -20.55 -9.28
C THR A 212 12.36 -19.38 -8.30
N ALA A 213 11.40 -18.45 -8.23
CA ALA A 213 11.45 -17.36 -7.26
C ALA A 213 11.30 -17.85 -5.81
N MET A 214 10.40 -18.81 -5.55
CA MET A 214 10.25 -19.45 -4.24
C MET A 214 11.53 -20.19 -3.82
N GLU A 215 12.17 -20.92 -4.74
CA GLU A 215 13.45 -21.58 -4.51
C GLU A 215 14.58 -20.57 -4.21
N THR A 216 14.63 -19.46 -4.94
CA THR A 216 15.63 -18.38 -4.74
C THR A 216 15.52 -17.77 -3.33
N LEU A 217 14.30 -17.71 -2.78
CA LEU A 217 14.05 -17.27 -1.39
C LEU A 217 14.03 -18.43 -0.37
N SER A 218 14.48 -19.62 -0.77
CA SER A 218 14.60 -20.78 0.11
C SER A 218 13.29 -21.21 0.76
N PHE A 219 12.19 -21.17 0.00
CA PHE A 219 10.92 -21.76 0.41
C PHE A 219 11.06 -23.28 0.31
N SER A 220 10.84 -23.98 1.42
CA SER A 220 10.94 -25.44 1.45
C SER A 220 9.82 -26.09 0.62
N VAL A 221 10.03 -27.34 0.22
CA VAL A 221 9.02 -28.08 -0.55
C VAL A 221 7.71 -28.23 0.24
N GLY A 222 7.81 -28.44 1.56
CA GLY A 222 6.63 -28.48 2.44
C GLY A 222 5.88 -27.15 2.47
N GLU A 223 6.62 -26.04 2.51
CA GLU A 223 6.04 -24.70 2.51
C GLU A 223 5.31 -24.38 1.21
N GLN A 224 5.91 -24.72 0.07
CA GLN A 224 5.28 -24.59 -1.24
C GLN A 224 4.02 -25.47 -1.32
N LYS A 225 4.11 -26.71 -0.84
CA LYS A 225 2.99 -27.65 -0.81
C LYS A 225 1.81 -27.09 0.01
N ALA A 226 2.05 -26.59 1.22
CA ALA A 226 1.02 -25.98 2.05
C ALA A 226 0.34 -24.78 1.36
N ILE A 227 1.11 -23.92 0.68
CA ILE A 227 0.57 -22.82 -0.13
C ILE A 227 -0.42 -23.31 -1.19
N TRP A 228 -0.09 -24.41 -1.90
CA TRP A 228 -0.98 -24.98 -2.92
C TRP A 228 -2.24 -25.60 -2.33
N HIS A 229 -2.16 -26.21 -1.14
CA HIS A 229 -3.34 -26.76 -0.44
C HIS A 229 -4.33 -25.66 -0.09
N VAL A 230 -3.88 -24.52 0.43
CA VAL A 230 -4.77 -23.38 0.75
C VAL A 230 -5.44 -22.84 -0.52
N LEU A 231 -4.70 -22.67 -1.61
CA LEU A 231 -5.26 -22.17 -2.86
C LEU A 231 -6.27 -23.15 -3.49
N ALA A 232 -5.99 -24.45 -3.44
CA ALA A 232 -6.92 -25.48 -3.90
C ALA A 232 -8.17 -25.55 -3.02
N ALA A 233 -8.04 -25.41 -1.70
CA ALA A 233 -9.19 -25.33 -0.80
C ALA A 233 -10.10 -24.13 -1.13
N ILE A 234 -9.52 -22.94 -1.38
CA ILE A 234 -10.29 -21.77 -1.80
C ILE A 234 -11.00 -22.01 -3.14
N TYR A 235 -10.33 -22.67 -4.09
CA TYR A 235 -10.95 -23.06 -5.35
C TYR A 235 -12.17 -23.97 -5.13
N HIS A 236 -12.02 -25.02 -4.33
CA HIS A 236 -13.07 -25.98 -4.00
C HIS A 236 -14.23 -25.35 -3.22
N LEU A 237 -13.96 -24.39 -2.32
CA LEU A 237 -15.00 -23.59 -1.67
C LEU A 237 -15.84 -22.79 -2.69
N GLY A 238 -15.19 -22.24 -3.72
CA GLY A 238 -15.88 -21.58 -4.83
C GLY A 238 -16.67 -22.53 -5.73
N ALA A 239 -16.25 -23.79 -5.83
CA ALA A 239 -17.00 -24.84 -6.51
C ALA A 239 -18.19 -25.35 -5.66
N ALA A 240 -18.02 -25.40 -4.34
CA ALA A 240 -19.06 -25.82 -3.40
C ALA A 240 -20.25 -24.85 -3.37
N GLY A 241 -19.96 -23.54 -3.39
CA GLY A 241 -20.97 -22.49 -3.30
C GLY A 241 -21.79 -22.54 -2.01
N ALA A 242 -22.69 -21.59 -1.83
CA ALA A 242 -23.55 -21.51 -0.65
C ALA A 242 -25.02 -21.28 -1.03
N CYS A 243 -25.93 -21.89 -0.27
CA CYS A 243 -27.36 -21.71 -0.49
C CYS A 243 -27.77 -20.24 -0.28
N LYS A 244 -28.34 -19.61 -1.31
CA LYS A 244 -28.80 -18.21 -1.24
C LYS A 244 -30.09 -18.05 -0.41
N VAL A 245 -30.87 -19.12 -0.31
CA VAL A 245 -32.16 -19.16 0.39
C VAL A 245 -32.20 -20.39 1.28
N GLY A 246 -32.77 -20.28 2.47
CA GLY A 246 -32.95 -21.40 3.40
C GLY A 246 -31.82 -21.54 4.42
N ARG A 247 -31.46 -22.78 4.76
CA ARG A 247 -30.43 -23.08 5.75
C ARG A 247 -29.04 -22.69 5.23
N ARG A 248 -28.16 -22.28 6.15
CA ARG A 248 -26.76 -21.97 5.83
C ARG A 248 -26.00 -23.28 5.63
N GLN A 249 -25.76 -23.64 4.38
CA GLN A 249 -25.06 -24.87 3.99
C GLN A 249 -24.43 -24.71 2.60
N PHE A 250 -23.54 -25.64 2.26
CA PHE A 250 -22.97 -25.76 0.91
C PHE A 250 -24.02 -26.24 -0.11
N VAL A 251 -23.86 -25.83 -1.37
CA VAL A 251 -24.72 -26.31 -2.47
C VAL A 251 -24.22 -27.66 -2.99
N ASN A 252 -22.90 -27.77 -3.21
CA ASN A 252 -22.26 -28.99 -3.66
C ASN A 252 -21.41 -29.58 -2.51
N PHE A 253 -21.89 -30.69 -1.95
CA PHE A 253 -21.24 -31.40 -0.85
C PHE A 253 -19.92 -32.07 -1.27
N ASP A 254 -19.81 -32.57 -2.50
CA ASP A 254 -18.59 -33.24 -2.98
C ASP A 254 -17.43 -32.24 -3.06
N SER A 255 -17.70 -31.03 -3.55
CA SER A 255 -16.69 -29.95 -3.56
C SER A 255 -16.35 -29.45 -2.15
N ALA A 256 -17.32 -29.44 -1.22
CA ALA A 256 -17.05 -29.10 0.17
C ALA A 256 -16.18 -30.17 0.86
N GLN A 257 -16.42 -31.45 0.58
CA GLN A 257 -15.61 -32.58 1.03
C GLN A 257 -14.19 -32.52 0.46
N ALA A 258 -14.04 -32.13 -0.81
CA ALA A 258 -12.74 -31.90 -1.41
C ALA A 258 -11.99 -30.76 -0.71
N ALA A 259 -12.68 -29.65 -0.40
CA ALA A 259 -12.10 -28.54 0.35
C ALA A 259 -11.63 -28.97 1.75
N SER A 260 -12.42 -29.76 2.49
CA SER A 260 -12.04 -30.23 3.83
C SER A 260 -10.86 -31.19 3.79
N SER A 261 -10.87 -32.13 2.84
CA SER A 261 -9.78 -33.09 2.62
C SER A 261 -8.46 -32.40 2.30
N VAL A 262 -8.48 -31.40 1.42
CA VAL A 262 -7.27 -30.64 1.05
C VAL A 262 -6.79 -29.75 2.20
N LEU A 263 -7.68 -29.28 3.08
CA LEU A 263 -7.30 -28.57 4.31
C LEU A 263 -6.80 -29.50 5.42
N GLY A 264 -6.93 -30.81 5.27
CA GLY A 264 -6.60 -31.78 6.32
C GLY A 264 -7.56 -31.75 7.51
N CYS A 265 -8.81 -31.32 7.30
CA CYS A 265 -9.84 -31.24 8.36
C CYS A 265 -11.07 -32.07 8.00
N GLU A 266 -11.87 -32.41 9.01
CA GLU A 266 -13.13 -33.13 8.82
C GLU A 266 -14.20 -32.21 8.20
N ALA A 267 -15.09 -32.78 7.38
CA ALA A 267 -16.12 -31.99 6.69
C ALA A 267 -17.08 -31.29 7.66
N GLU A 268 -17.38 -31.90 8.80
CA GLU A 268 -18.19 -31.29 9.86
C GLU A 268 -17.47 -30.10 10.52
N GLU A 269 -16.14 -30.18 10.64
CA GLU A 269 -15.34 -29.07 11.18
C GLU A 269 -15.33 -27.89 10.21
N LEU A 270 -15.20 -28.15 8.91
CA LEU A 270 -15.31 -27.12 7.88
C LEU A 270 -16.70 -26.46 7.88
N ASP A 271 -17.78 -27.25 7.87
CA ASP A 271 -19.15 -26.74 7.94
C ASP A 271 -19.38 -25.87 9.19
N THR A 272 -18.86 -26.32 10.33
CA THR A 272 -18.96 -25.60 11.60
C THR A 272 -18.17 -24.29 11.57
N ALA A 273 -16.96 -24.31 11.00
CA ALA A 273 -16.12 -23.13 10.87
C ALA A 273 -16.73 -22.08 9.93
N VAL A 274 -17.39 -22.52 8.84
CA VAL A 274 -17.98 -21.66 7.82
C VAL A 274 -19.35 -21.11 8.23
N PHE A 275 -20.26 -21.93 8.78
CA PHE A 275 -21.68 -21.54 8.96
C PHE A 275 -22.16 -21.51 10.42
N LYS A 276 -21.56 -22.29 11.33
CA LYS A 276 -22.06 -22.49 12.72
C LYS A 276 -21.20 -21.75 13.77
N HIS A 277 -21.02 -20.44 13.58
CA HIS A 277 -20.16 -19.61 14.45
C HIS A 277 -20.57 -19.62 15.93
N HIS A 278 -21.88 -19.56 16.22
CA HIS A 278 -22.41 -19.51 17.58
C HIS A 278 -22.11 -20.79 18.36
N LEU A 279 -22.18 -21.95 17.70
CA LEU A 279 -21.86 -23.24 18.32
C LEU A 279 -20.38 -23.28 18.74
N ARG A 280 -19.47 -22.74 17.92
CA ARG A 280 -18.04 -22.68 18.25
C ARG A 280 -17.75 -21.73 19.43
N GLN A 281 -18.41 -20.57 19.47
CA GLN A 281 -18.29 -19.63 20.59
C GLN A 281 -18.81 -20.24 21.90
N LEU A 282 -19.92 -21.00 21.85
CA LEU A 282 -20.45 -21.72 23.00
C LEU A 282 -19.50 -22.84 23.46
N LEU A 283 -18.92 -23.62 22.53
CA LEU A 283 -17.95 -24.67 22.85
C LEU A 283 -16.65 -24.10 23.45
N GLN A 284 -16.17 -22.96 22.96
CA GLN A 284 -15.00 -22.26 23.53
C GLN A 284 -15.28 -21.69 24.92
N LYS A 285 -16.51 -21.20 25.18
CA LYS A 285 -16.94 -20.77 26.52
C LYS A 285 -17.07 -21.96 27.48
N ALA A 286 -17.61 -23.08 27.01
CA ALA A 286 -17.79 -24.30 27.80
C ALA A 286 -16.47 -25.01 28.14
N THR A 287 -15.44 -24.90 27.29
CA THR A 287 -14.12 -25.53 27.50
C THR A 287 -13.14 -24.67 28.32
N GLY A 288 -13.53 -23.48 28.77
CA GLY A 288 -12.76 -22.66 29.71
C GLY A 288 -11.46 -22.05 29.16
N VAL A 289 -11.23 -22.11 27.84
CA VAL A 289 -9.97 -21.66 27.22
C VAL A 289 -9.89 -20.13 27.05
N SER A 290 -10.99 -19.38 27.25
CA SER A 290 -10.96 -17.91 27.22
C SER A 290 -11.19 -17.30 28.60
N ARG A 291 -10.11 -16.76 29.16
CA ARG A 291 -10.12 -15.92 30.36
C ARG A 291 -9.92 -14.46 29.98
N GLU A 292 -10.71 -13.94 29.03
CA GLU A 292 -10.81 -12.50 28.80
C GLU A 292 -12.25 -12.01 28.82
N ARG A 293 -12.49 -11.22 29.86
CA ARG A 293 -13.67 -10.49 30.30
C ARG A 293 -14.27 -9.61 29.18
N ASN A 294 -15.57 -9.79 28.90
CA ASN A 294 -16.58 -8.72 28.79
C ASN A 294 -17.98 -9.33 28.52
N GLU A 295 -18.91 -9.07 29.44
CA GLU A 295 -20.34 -9.45 29.39
C GLU A 295 -21.19 -8.48 28.53
N SER A 296 -20.56 -7.61 27.74
CA SER A 296 -21.25 -6.55 26.98
C SER A 296 -21.42 -6.86 25.48
N ASP A 297 -21.06 -8.05 25.02
CA ASP A 297 -21.15 -8.47 23.61
C ASP A 297 -22.34 -9.42 23.35
N GLU A 298 -23.40 -9.31 24.16
CA GLU A 298 -24.72 -9.93 23.92
C GLU A 298 -25.49 -9.22 22.78
N GLY A 299 -24.79 -8.81 21.73
CA GLY A 299 -25.43 -8.42 20.47
C GLY A 299 -25.79 -9.67 19.68
N GLU A 300 -27.04 -9.77 19.20
CA GLU A 300 -27.47 -10.75 18.19
C GLU A 300 -26.34 -10.96 17.16
N SER A 301 -25.87 -12.20 16.98
CA SER A 301 -24.88 -12.51 15.94
C SER A 301 -25.35 -11.93 14.60
N PRO A 302 -24.46 -11.27 13.84
CA PRO A 302 -24.85 -10.61 12.60
C PRO A 302 -25.60 -11.60 11.70
N ARG A 303 -26.74 -11.17 11.15
CA ARG A 303 -27.59 -11.98 10.26
C ARG A 303 -26.91 -12.15 8.89
N LEU A 304 -25.75 -12.80 8.87
CA LEU A 304 -25.00 -13.10 7.65
C LEU A 304 -25.77 -14.13 6.81
N THR A 305 -25.77 -13.93 5.51
CA THR A 305 -26.22 -14.94 4.55
C THR A 305 -25.18 -16.05 4.43
N ALA A 306 -25.58 -17.23 3.94
CA ALA A 306 -24.63 -18.32 3.71
C ALA A 306 -23.52 -17.91 2.72
N SER A 307 -23.85 -17.12 1.70
CA SER A 307 -22.85 -16.58 0.76
C SER A 307 -21.82 -15.72 1.47
N GLN A 308 -22.24 -14.79 2.34
CA GLN A 308 -21.32 -13.93 3.08
C GLN A 308 -20.40 -14.74 4.01
N CYS A 309 -20.93 -15.77 4.68
CA CYS A 309 -20.12 -16.69 5.49
C CYS A 309 -19.05 -17.40 4.65
N LEU A 310 -19.43 -17.93 3.48
CA LEU A 310 -18.50 -18.60 2.56
C LEU A 310 -17.44 -17.63 2.00
N ASP A 311 -17.87 -16.44 1.55
CA ASP A 311 -17.00 -15.38 1.03
C ASP A 311 -16.00 -14.93 2.11
N GLY A 312 -16.46 -14.82 3.37
CA GLY A 312 -15.63 -14.46 4.51
C GLY A 312 -14.58 -15.51 4.84
N MET A 313 -14.92 -16.81 4.73
CA MET A 313 -13.95 -17.90 4.90
C MET A 313 -12.86 -17.84 3.83
N ALA A 314 -13.24 -17.70 2.56
CA ALA A 314 -12.29 -17.62 1.45
C ALA A 314 -11.36 -16.39 1.58
N ALA A 315 -11.93 -15.23 1.91
CA ALA A 315 -11.16 -14.01 2.13
C ALA A 315 -10.19 -14.13 3.33
N GLY A 316 -10.60 -14.82 4.40
CA GLY A 316 -9.75 -15.07 5.57
C GLY A 316 -8.59 -16.01 5.27
N LEU A 317 -8.85 -17.14 4.59
CA LEU A 317 -7.81 -18.08 4.16
C LEU A 317 -6.78 -17.41 3.25
N TYR A 318 -7.23 -16.57 2.33
CA TYR A 318 -6.34 -15.85 1.42
C TYR A 318 -5.53 -14.76 2.13
N GLU A 319 -6.13 -14.00 3.05
CA GLU A 319 -5.44 -12.99 3.86
C GLU A 319 -4.33 -13.64 4.69
N GLU A 320 -4.62 -14.77 5.34
CA GLU A 320 -3.62 -15.53 6.11
C GLU A 320 -2.50 -16.06 5.21
N LEU A 321 -2.83 -16.64 4.06
CA LEU A 321 -1.86 -17.10 3.08
C LEU A 321 -0.91 -15.99 2.62
N PHE A 322 -1.46 -14.86 2.19
CA PHE A 322 -0.68 -13.75 1.65
C PHE A 322 0.35 -13.22 2.66
N THR A 323 -0.05 -13.17 3.91
CA THR A 323 0.77 -12.64 4.98
C THR A 323 1.81 -13.64 5.49
N THR A 324 1.51 -14.96 5.47
CA THR A 324 2.54 -16.01 5.64
C THR A 324 3.62 -15.88 4.57
N ILE A 325 3.23 -15.68 3.29
CA ILE A 325 4.18 -15.49 2.20
C ILE A 325 5.10 -14.30 2.48
N VAL A 326 4.57 -13.21 3.03
CA VAL A 326 5.38 -12.06 3.46
C VAL A 326 6.33 -12.43 4.60
N SER A 327 5.92 -13.25 5.57
CA SER A 327 6.81 -13.74 6.63
C SER A 327 7.94 -14.63 6.08
N LEU A 328 7.65 -15.52 5.12
CA LEU A 328 8.67 -16.35 4.44
C LEU A 328 9.67 -15.50 3.64
N ILE A 329 9.18 -14.48 2.91
CA ILE A 329 10.03 -13.50 2.23
C ILE A 329 10.94 -12.79 3.24
N ASN A 330 10.38 -12.31 4.35
CA ASN A 330 11.16 -11.62 5.38
C ASN A 330 12.21 -12.52 6.02
N ARG A 331 11.92 -13.80 6.23
CA ARG A 331 12.90 -14.78 6.72
C ARG A 331 14.11 -14.84 5.79
N ALA A 332 13.88 -14.91 4.48
CA ALA A 332 14.93 -14.98 3.47
C ALA A 332 15.75 -13.68 3.30
N LEU A 333 15.15 -12.53 3.61
CA LEU A 333 15.79 -11.21 3.51
C LEU A 333 16.39 -10.71 4.83
N SER A 334 16.13 -11.41 5.93
CA SER A 334 16.60 -11.02 7.26
C SER A 334 18.11 -11.24 7.44
N SER A 335 18.71 -10.43 8.31
CA SER A 335 20.12 -10.52 8.69
C SER A 335 20.30 -9.93 10.09
N GLU A 336 21.27 -10.46 10.84
CA GLU A 336 21.62 -10.02 12.20
C GLU A 336 22.61 -8.84 12.21
N GLN A 337 23.11 -8.45 11.04
CA GLN A 337 24.05 -7.34 10.93
C GLN A 337 23.43 -6.00 11.36
N LEU A 338 24.20 -5.21 12.10
CA LEU A 338 23.80 -3.87 12.53
C LEU A 338 23.58 -2.93 11.34
N ALA A 339 22.38 -2.37 11.26
CA ALA A 339 21.98 -1.41 10.25
C ALA A 339 21.94 0.02 10.81
N LEU A 340 22.63 0.94 10.13
CA LEU A 340 22.71 2.36 10.51
C LEU A 340 21.62 3.22 9.90
N ALA A 341 21.08 2.90 8.73
CA ALA A 341 20.04 3.68 8.06
C ALA A 341 19.27 2.82 7.07
N SER A 342 18.06 3.23 6.69
CA SER A 342 17.21 2.48 5.77
C SER A 342 16.71 3.32 4.59
N VAL A 343 16.53 2.69 3.43
CA VAL A 343 15.77 3.24 2.31
C VAL A 343 14.48 2.46 2.17
N MET A 344 13.35 3.11 2.42
CA MET A 344 12.01 2.54 2.31
C MET A 344 11.43 2.87 0.93
N VAL A 345 10.96 1.86 0.20
CA VAL A 345 10.24 2.02 -1.06
C VAL A 345 8.78 1.71 -0.79
N VAL A 346 7.92 2.71 -1.01
CA VAL A 346 6.48 2.64 -0.77
C VAL A 346 5.76 2.59 -2.11
N ASP A 347 5.13 1.45 -2.38
CA ASP A 347 4.26 1.25 -3.54
C ASP A 347 2.84 0.94 -3.06
N THR A 348 1.86 1.62 -3.63
CA THR A 348 0.45 1.54 -3.21
C THR A 348 -0.43 1.36 -4.43
N PRO A 349 -1.60 0.70 -4.29
CA PRO A 349 -2.57 0.64 -5.37
C PRO A 349 -2.94 2.05 -5.79
N GLY A 350 -2.91 2.30 -7.11
CA GLY A 350 -3.17 3.64 -7.63
C GLY A 350 -4.64 4.01 -7.59
N LEU A 351 -4.92 5.31 -7.68
CA LEU A 351 -6.29 5.81 -7.73
C LEU A 351 -7.03 5.21 -8.92
N ARG A 352 -8.17 4.57 -8.67
CA ARG A 352 -8.99 3.94 -9.70
C ARG A 352 -10.32 4.68 -9.83
N ASN A 353 -10.62 5.07 -11.07
CA ASN A 353 -11.91 5.59 -11.47
C ASN A 353 -12.44 4.70 -12.61
N PRO A 354 -13.54 3.94 -12.41
CA PRO A 354 -14.12 3.08 -13.45
C PRO A 354 -14.39 3.82 -14.78
N ARG A 355 -14.69 5.12 -14.72
CA ARG A 355 -14.92 5.97 -15.91
C ARG A 355 -13.72 6.01 -16.86
N HIS A 356 -12.48 5.95 -16.34
CA HIS A 356 -11.26 5.92 -17.18
C HIS A 356 -11.06 4.59 -17.91
N CYS A 357 -11.78 3.56 -17.49
CA CYS A 357 -11.79 2.24 -18.11
C CYS A 357 -13.00 2.04 -19.04
N ALA A 358 -13.76 3.11 -19.34
CA ALA A 358 -15.04 3.03 -20.03
C ALA A 358 -16.05 2.07 -19.36
N GLU A 359 -15.92 1.87 -18.04
CA GLU A 359 -16.85 1.09 -17.24
C GLU A 359 -17.96 2.04 -16.73
N GLU A 360 -19.23 1.68 -16.92
CA GLU A 360 -20.38 2.51 -16.47
C GLU A 360 -20.77 2.29 -14.99
N ARG A 361 -20.08 1.38 -14.29
CA ARG A 361 -20.36 1.05 -12.88
C ARG A 361 -19.78 2.09 -11.91
N GLY A 362 -20.32 2.11 -10.69
CA GLY A 362 -19.67 2.77 -9.56
C GLY A 362 -18.45 2.00 -9.05
N ALA A 363 -17.54 2.73 -8.41
CA ALA A 363 -16.41 2.19 -7.69
C ALA A 363 -16.87 1.49 -6.40
N CYS A 364 -16.20 0.41 -6.02
CA CYS A 364 -16.55 -0.41 -4.87
C CYS A 364 -15.79 -0.02 -3.60
N TRP A 365 -16.14 -0.63 -2.47
CA TRP A 365 -15.48 -0.44 -1.17
C TRP A 365 -13.94 -0.53 -1.24
N SER A 366 -13.41 -1.52 -1.94
CA SER A 366 -11.96 -1.70 -2.04
C SER A 366 -11.29 -0.56 -2.79
N GLU A 367 -11.94 -0.09 -3.87
CA GLU A 367 -11.49 1.07 -4.63
C GLU A 367 -11.57 2.36 -3.79
N LEU A 368 -12.55 2.48 -2.89
CA LEU A 368 -12.59 3.58 -1.91
C LEU A 368 -11.38 3.52 -0.97
N CYS A 369 -11.07 2.36 -0.39
CA CYS A 369 -9.93 2.19 0.51
C CYS A 369 -8.61 2.58 -0.16
N HIS A 370 -8.38 2.15 -1.41
CA HIS A 370 -7.18 2.49 -2.16
C HIS A 370 -7.12 3.97 -2.58
N ASN A 371 -8.25 4.54 -3.02
CA ASN A 371 -8.31 5.96 -3.37
C ASN A 371 -8.10 6.85 -2.13
N TYR A 372 -8.70 6.49 -0.99
CA TYR A 372 -8.45 7.14 0.30
C TYR A 372 -6.97 7.09 0.69
N LEU A 373 -6.30 5.95 0.52
CA LEU A 373 -4.86 5.85 0.79
C LEU A 373 -4.03 6.79 -0.11
N GLN A 374 -4.39 6.93 -1.39
CA GLN A 374 -3.74 7.89 -2.29
C GLN A 374 -3.95 9.34 -1.82
N GLU A 375 -5.16 9.71 -1.39
CA GLU A 375 -5.43 11.06 -0.85
C GLU A 375 -4.62 11.34 0.43
N ARG A 376 -4.47 10.35 1.32
CA ARG A 376 -3.61 10.46 2.51
C ARG A 376 -2.14 10.70 2.15
N LEU A 377 -1.65 10.04 1.09
CA LEU A 377 -0.30 10.26 0.59
C LEU A 377 -0.13 11.64 -0.09
N LEU A 378 -1.14 12.12 -0.81
CA LEU A 378 -1.17 13.46 -1.40
C LEU A 378 -1.23 14.56 -0.34
N GLU A 379 -2.02 14.37 0.72
CA GLU A 379 -2.03 15.27 1.89
C GLU A 379 -0.65 15.31 2.55
N HIS A 380 0.01 14.15 2.73
CA HIS A 380 1.36 14.10 3.26
C HIS A 380 2.38 14.80 2.34
N TYR A 381 2.27 14.60 1.03
CA TYR A 381 3.08 15.30 0.03
C TYR A 381 2.94 16.82 0.15
N HIS A 382 1.71 17.32 0.22
CA HIS A 382 1.40 18.75 0.36
C HIS A 382 2.03 19.32 1.64
N ALA A 383 1.76 18.68 2.78
CA ALA A 383 2.31 19.10 4.07
C ALA A 383 3.85 19.08 4.07
N HIS A 384 4.48 18.05 3.48
CA HIS A 384 5.94 17.97 3.41
C HIS A 384 6.56 19.03 2.50
N THR A 385 6.02 19.18 1.30
CA THR A 385 6.63 20.01 0.25
C THR A 385 6.41 21.49 0.54
N PHE A 386 5.21 21.89 0.96
CA PHE A 386 4.85 23.29 1.17
C PHE A 386 4.91 23.67 2.64
N ILE A 387 4.03 23.12 3.48
CA ILE A 387 3.83 23.57 4.87
C ILE A 387 5.14 23.46 5.68
N HIS A 388 5.72 22.27 5.79
CA HIS A 388 6.95 22.07 6.57
C HIS A 388 8.16 22.82 5.99
N SER A 389 8.22 23.01 4.67
CA SER A 389 9.31 23.77 4.04
C SER A 389 9.23 25.25 4.40
N LEU A 390 8.04 25.83 4.31
CA LEU A 390 7.77 27.23 4.65
C LEU A 390 7.92 27.49 6.15
N GLU A 391 7.42 26.60 7.00
CA GLU A 391 7.63 26.67 8.46
C GLU A 391 9.12 26.66 8.81
N ARG A 392 9.93 25.84 8.12
CA ARG A 392 11.38 25.84 8.33
C ARG A 392 12.06 27.12 7.85
N TYR A 393 11.59 27.75 6.77
CA TYR A 393 12.12 29.05 6.36
C TYR A 393 11.76 30.14 7.38
N ALA A 394 10.52 30.15 7.88
CA ALA A 394 10.08 31.07 8.93
C ALA A 394 10.90 30.89 10.22
N GLN A 395 11.13 29.65 10.67
CA GLN A 395 11.98 29.34 11.83
C GLN A 395 13.42 29.82 11.66
N GLU A 396 13.97 29.72 10.45
CA GLU A 396 15.32 30.19 10.13
C GLU A 396 15.39 31.70 9.82
N ARG A 397 14.26 32.42 9.90
CA ARG A 397 14.11 33.85 9.56
C ARG A 397 14.48 34.18 8.12
N ILE A 398 14.16 33.28 7.20
CA ILE A 398 14.41 33.43 5.77
C ILE A 398 13.09 33.82 5.11
N ASN A 399 13.07 34.99 4.47
CA ASN A 399 11.92 35.42 3.69
C ASN A 399 11.96 34.78 2.29
N VAL A 400 10.92 34.05 1.92
CA VAL A 400 10.77 33.45 0.60
C VAL A 400 9.47 33.98 0.00
N GLU A 401 9.57 34.64 -1.14
CA GLU A 401 8.41 35.15 -1.89
C GLU A 401 7.70 33.99 -2.59
N PHE A 402 6.87 33.26 -1.84
CA PHE A 402 6.07 32.15 -2.35
C PHE A 402 4.72 32.09 -1.64
N GLU A 403 3.65 31.99 -2.44
CA GLU A 403 2.29 31.79 -1.96
C GLU A 403 1.96 30.30 -1.95
N CYS A 404 1.56 29.77 -0.79
CA CYS A 404 1.18 28.38 -0.65
C CYS A 404 -0.13 28.12 -1.40
N PRO A 405 -0.26 27.01 -2.16
CA PRO A 405 -1.54 26.62 -2.73
C PRO A 405 -2.63 26.49 -1.66
N GLU A 406 -3.80 27.08 -1.90
CA GLU A 406 -4.94 27.01 -0.98
C GLU A 406 -5.62 25.62 -1.00
N SER A 407 -5.63 24.96 -2.16
CA SER A 407 -6.26 23.64 -2.31
C SER A 407 -5.37 22.54 -1.76
N SER A 408 -5.94 21.60 -1.02
CA SER A 408 -5.24 20.40 -0.55
C SER A 408 -6.17 19.19 -0.50
N SER A 409 -5.61 17.98 -0.52
CA SER A 409 -6.36 16.74 -0.30
C SER A 409 -6.98 16.64 1.11
N SER A 410 -6.69 17.56 2.02
CA SER A 410 -7.18 17.52 3.40
C SER A 410 -8.71 17.61 3.49
N GLU A 411 -9.35 18.31 2.55
CA GLU A 411 -10.81 18.40 2.46
C GLU A 411 -11.45 17.02 2.21
N VAL A 412 -10.91 16.26 1.24
CA VAL A 412 -11.39 14.91 0.92
C VAL A 412 -11.04 13.92 2.03
N VAL A 413 -9.83 14.03 2.59
CA VAL A 413 -9.39 13.19 3.70
C VAL A 413 -10.32 13.35 4.90
N SER A 414 -10.59 14.59 5.32
CA SER A 414 -11.51 14.87 6.44
C SER A 414 -12.93 14.41 6.14
N ALA A 415 -13.45 14.62 4.93
CA ALA A 415 -14.76 14.09 4.54
C ALA A 415 -14.88 12.55 4.69
N ILE A 416 -13.76 11.82 4.56
CA ILE A 416 -13.72 10.36 4.69
C ILE A 416 -13.44 9.92 6.13
N ASP A 417 -12.50 10.53 6.84
CA ASP A 417 -11.91 9.97 8.06
C ASP A 417 -12.09 10.82 9.33
N GLN A 418 -12.71 12.00 9.23
CA GLN A 418 -12.85 12.95 10.33
C GLN A 418 -13.45 12.29 11.57
N SER A 419 -12.67 12.29 12.65
CA SER A 419 -13.08 11.73 13.94
C SER A 419 -14.18 12.58 14.60
N PRO A 420 -15.06 11.97 15.42
CA PRO A 420 -16.07 12.71 16.15
C PRO A 420 -15.44 13.75 17.09
N PRO A 421 -16.02 14.95 17.21
CA PRO A 421 -15.55 15.96 18.15
C PRO A 421 -15.79 15.50 19.58
N GLN A 422 -14.87 15.86 20.49
CA GLN A 422 -14.97 15.50 21.92
C GLN A 422 -16.17 16.17 22.62
N VAL A 423 -16.67 17.28 22.08
CA VAL A 423 -17.85 18.00 22.56
C VAL A 423 -18.93 17.93 21.49
N ARG A 424 -20.09 17.36 21.81
CA ARG A 424 -21.26 17.35 20.92
C ARG A 424 -21.86 18.75 20.87
N ALA A 425 -21.61 19.49 19.79
CA ALA A 425 -22.47 20.63 19.44
C ALA A 425 -23.82 20.07 18.94
N ALA A 426 -24.93 20.70 19.32
CA ALA A 426 -26.27 20.12 19.16
C ALA A 426 -26.75 19.97 17.71
N ASP A 427 -26.14 20.67 16.74
CA ASP A 427 -26.72 20.81 15.39
C ASP A 427 -25.82 20.31 14.23
N VAL A 428 -24.60 19.83 14.47
CA VAL A 428 -23.69 19.40 13.39
C VAL A 428 -23.02 18.07 13.71
N ASP A 429 -23.11 17.12 12.78
CA ASP A 429 -22.37 15.86 12.80
C ASP A 429 -21.17 15.93 11.84
N PRO A 430 -19.97 16.35 12.27
CA PRO A 430 -18.82 16.51 11.39
C PRO A 430 -18.07 15.18 11.16
N ARG A 431 -18.68 14.02 11.40
CA ARG A 431 -18.03 12.71 11.23
C ARG A 431 -17.79 12.40 9.76
N GLY A 432 -16.61 11.84 9.46
CA GLY A 432 -16.27 11.34 8.13
C GLY A 432 -17.02 10.05 7.76
N LEU A 433 -17.08 9.74 6.46
CA LEU A 433 -17.76 8.56 5.91
C LEU A 433 -17.43 7.25 6.64
N LEU A 434 -16.15 6.98 6.95
CA LEU A 434 -15.73 5.75 7.62
C LEU A 434 -16.37 5.60 9.00
N TRP A 435 -16.59 6.71 9.69
CA TRP A 435 -17.21 6.72 11.02
C TRP A 435 -18.72 6.56 10.96
N VAL A 436 -19.36 7.21 9.99
CA VAL A 436 -20.80 7.06 9.77
C VAL A 436 -21.10 5.60 9.43
N LEU A 437 -20.32 4.97 8.55
CA LEU A 437 -20.46 3.55 8.21
C LEU A 437 -20.29 2.65 9.44
N ASP A 438 -19.27 2.91 10.27
CA ASP A 438 -19.01 2.12 11.48
C ASP A 438 -20.14 2.22 12.52
N GLU A 439 -20.75 3.40 12.70
CA GLU A 439 -21.88 3.59 13.62
C GLU A 439 -23.17 2.97 13.09
N GLU A 440 -23.47 3.17 11.81
CA GLU A 440 -24.68 2.62 11.19
C GLU A 440 -24.66 1.11 11.20
N MET A 441 -23.50 0.48 11.01
CA MET A 441 -23.38 -0.98 11.12
C MET A 441 -23.65 -1.54 12.51
N MET A 442 -23.43 -0.75 13.56
CA MET A 442 -23.77 -1.14 14.93
C MET A 442 -25.24 -0.85 15.27
N THR A 443 -25.94 -0.12 14.41
CA THR A 443 -27.32 0.28 14.61
C THR A 443 -28.26 -0.79 14.04
N PRO A 444 -29.14 -1.40 14.86
CA PRO A 444 -30.08 -2.42 14.39
C PRO A 444 -30.98 -1.87 13.28
N ALA A 445 -31.20 -2.65 12.23
CA ALA A 445 -32.04 -2.30 11.07
C ALA A 445 -31.56 -1.10 10.23
N SER A 446 -30.33 -0.63 10.42
CA SER A 446 -29.72 0.32 9.50
C SER A 446 -29.45 -0.30 8.12
N SER A 447 -29.34 0.55 7.11
CA SER A 447 -29.01 0.19 5.73
C SER A 447 -27.92 1.11 5.18
N GLU A 448 -27.28 0.72 4.08
CA GLU A 448 -26.33 1.59 3.38
C GLU A 448 -26.94 2.94 2.97
N GLY A 449 -28.27 2.97 2.73
CA GLY A 449 -29.01 4.20 2.45
C GLY A 449 -29.06 5.15 3.64
N ALA A 450 -29.28 4.62 4.85
CA ALA A 450 -29.28 5.43 6.08
C ALA A 450 -27.90 6.05 6.35
N ALA A 451 -26.83 5.29 6.12
CA ALA A 451 -25.46 5.82 6.19
C ALA A 451 -25.24 6.94 5.18
N LEU A 452 -25.69 6.73 3.94
CA LEU A 452 -25.55 7.73 2.88
C LEU A 452 -26.31 9.02 3.22
N GLU A 453 -27.56 8.92 3.66
CA GLU A 453 -28.36 10.07 4.10
C GLU A 453 -27.72 10.83 5.26
N ARG A 454 -27.11 10.12 6.22
CA ARG A 454 -26.40 10.77 7.33
C ARG A 454 -25.19 11.56 6.85
N VAL A 455 -24.39 11.00 5.94
CA VAL A 455 -23.29 11.76 5.33
C VAL A 455 -23.86 12.96 4.58
N TRP A 456 -25.02 12.85 3.94
CA TRP A 456 -25.62 13.98 3.20
C TRP A 456 -26.09 15.09 4.12
N ARG A 457 -26.72 14.74 5.25
CA ARG A 457 -27.05 15.74 6.27
C ARG A 457 -25.78 16.43 6.80
N ALA A 458 -24.72 15.66 7.08
CA ALA A 458 -23.44 16.22 7.49
C ALA A 458 -22.83 17.17 6.45
N VAL A 459 -22.91 16.81 5.17
CA VAL A 459 -22.44 17.63 4.04
C VAL A 459 -23.28 18.90 3.90
N LEU A 460 -24.61 18.81 3.93
CA LEU A 460 -25.53 19.94 3.73
C LEU A 460 -25.48 20.97 4.87
N HIS A 461 -25.24 20.53 6.11
CA HIS A 461 -25.14 21.43 7.27
C HIS A 461 -23.74 22.05 7.46
N ASN A 462 -22.68 21.47 6.88
CA ASN A 462 -21.35 22.08 6.85
C ASN A 462 -21.22 23.05 5.67
N SER A 463 -21.37 24.35 5.91
CA SER A 463 -21.24 25.40 4.88
C SER A 463 -19.79 25.70 4.46
N GLY A 464 -19.00 24.68 4.11
CA GLY A 464 -17.62 24.87 3.64
C GLY A 464 -16.96 23.58 3.14
N VAL A 465 -16.35 22.81 4.06
CA VAL A 465 -15.32 21.81 3.73
C VAL A 465 -15.87 20.52 3.12
N CYS A 466 -17.01 19.99 3.59
CA CYS A 466 -17.55 18.71 3.10
C CYS A 466 -18.34 18.83 1.78
N VAL A 467 -18.90 20.01 1.48
CA VAL A 467 -19.76 20.25 0.28
C VAL A 467 -18.96 20.16 -1.01
N LEU A 468 -17.70 20.59 -0.98
CA LEU A 468 -16.81 20.53 -2.14
C LEU A 468 -16.24 19.12 -2.35
N ALA A 469 -16.24 18.26 -1.33
CA ALA A 469 -15.61 16.95 -1.38
C ALA A 469 -16.57 15.82 -1.82
N VAL A 470 -17.86 15.86 -1.45
CA VAL A 470 -18.82 14.78 -1.74
C VAL A 470 -20.11 15.33 -2.34
N ARG A 471 -20.57 14.71 -3.44
CA ARG A 471 -21.76 15.09 -4.20
C ARG A 471 -22.77 13.95 -4.25
N GLN A 472 -24.04 14.30 -4.16
CA GLN A 472 -25.14 13.37 -4.33
C GLN A 472 -25.33 13.00 -5.81
N CYS A 473 -25.54 11.72 -6.09
CA CYS A 473 -25.95 11.23 -7.40
C CYS A 473 -27.47 11.09 -7.48
N GLU A 474 -28.03 11.12 -8.69
CA GLU A 474 -29.46 10.83 -8.91
C GLU A 474 -29.80 9.37 -8.59
N GLN A 475 -28.85 8.46 -8.81
CA GLN A 475 -29.01 7.05 -8.51
C GLN A 475 -29.01 6.79 -7.00
N PRO A 476 -29.90 5.91 -6.49
CA PRO A 476 -29.91 5.52 -5.09
C PRO A 476 -28.62 4.78 -4.73
N LEU A 477 -28.16 4.94 -3.47
CA LEU A 477 -26.95 4.30 -2.94
C LEU A 477 -25.63 4.68 -3.66
N GLN A 478 -25.64 5.72 -4.49
CA GLN A 478 -24.46 6.21 -5.18
C GLN A 478 -24.05 7.60 -4.70
N CYS A 479 -22.74 7.82 -4.63
CA CYS A 479 -22.16 9.12 -4.33
C CYS A 479 -20.96 9.41 -5.20
N GLU A 480 -20.63 10.68 -5.35
CA GLU A 480 -19.44 11.12 -6.07
C GLU A 480 -18.49 11.82 -5.09
N VAL A 481 -17.23 11.37 -5.04
CA VAL A 481 -16.20 12.01 -4.22
C VAL A 481 -15.20 12.70 -5.14
N ASN A 482 -14.91 13.96 -4.86
CA ASN A 482 -14.08 14.86 -5.65
C ASN A 482 -12.58 14.66 -5.35
N HIS A 483 -12.07 13.50 -5.74
CA HIS A 483 -10.65 13.18 -5.61
C HIS A 483 -9.74 14.11 -6.41
N LEU A 484 -8.43 14.08 -6.08
CA LEU A 484 -7.38 14.80 -6.80
C LEU A 484 -7.65 16.31 -6.86
N THR A 485 -7.96 16.93 -5.72
CA THR A 485 -8.32 18.37 -5.64
C THR A 485 -9.50 18.74 -6.55
N GLY A 486 -10.50 17.86 -6.65
CA GLY A 486 -11.69 18.05 -7.50
C GLY A 486 -11.49 17.86 -9.00
N CYS A 487 -10.30 17.45 -9.44
CA CYS A 487 -10.02 17.23 -10.87
C CYS A 487 -10.52 15.87 -11.39
N ASP A 488 -10.89 14.94 -10.50
CA ASP A 488 -11.23 13.56 -10.86
C ASP A 488 -12.35 13.00 -9.98
N PRO A 489 -13.61 13.43 -10.19
CA PRO A 489 -14.74 12.90 -9.45
C PRO A 489 -14.91 11.39 -9.68
N VAL A 490 -14.93 10.62 -8.59
CA VAL A 490 -15.15 9.18 -8.60
C VAL A 490 -16.54 8.87 -8.05
N ARG A 491 -17.36 8.22 -8.88
CA ARG A 491 -18.66 7.69 -8.46
C ARG A 491 -18.45 6.37 -7.71
N TYR A 492 -18.97 6.26 -6.50
CA TYR A 492 -19.01 5.06 -5.68
C TYR A 492 -20.41 4.47 -5.63
N ASP A 493 -20.48 3.14 -5.65
CA ASP A 493 -21.71 2.37 -5.43
C ASP A 493 -21.61 1.66 -4.10
N LEU A 494 -22.42 2.09 -3.13
CA LEU A 494 -22.43 1.57 -1.77
C LEU A 494 -23.15 0.22 -1.65
N THR A 495 -23.75 -0.29 -2.72
CA THR A 495 -24.51 -1.54 -2.69
C THR A 495 -23.68 -2.70 -2.13
N GLY A 496 -24.15 -3.29 -1.03
CA GLY A 496 -23.53 -4.43 -0.37
C GLY A 496 -22.21 -4.11 0.35
N TRP A 497 -21.91 -2.84 0.65
CA TRP A 497 -20.75 -2.47 1.46
C TRP A 497 -20.85 -3.01 2.89
N PHE A 498 -22.05 -3.03 3.49
CA PHE A 498 -22.21 -3.56 4.84
C PHE A 498 -21.75 -5.02 4.93
N GLY A 499 -22.07 -5.85 3.93
CA GLY A 499 -21.59 -7.23 3.87
C GLY A 499 -20.06 -7.40 3.82
N ARG A 500 -19.32 -6.36 3.40
CA ARG A 500 -17.85 -6.35 3.27
C ARG A 500 -17.15 -5.76 4.48
N ILE A 501 -17.79 -4.78 5.11
CA ILE A 501 -17.26 -4.06 6.27
C ILE A 501 -17.64 -4.81 7.56
N GLN A 502 -18.81 -5.46 7.59
CA GLN A 502 -19.29 -6.22 8.74
C GLN A 502 -18.28 -7.28 9.16
N ASN A 503 -18.03 -7.31 10.46
CA ASN A 503 -17.15 -8.31 11.05
C ASN A 503 -17.73 -9.70 10.76
N ASN A 504 -16.95 -10.51 10.04
CA ASN A 504 -17.36 -11.82 9.60
C ASN A 504 -16.62 -12.89 10.43
N PRO A 505 -17.32 -13.61 11.32
CA PRO A 505 -16.69 -14.65 12.14
C PRO A 505 -16.04 -15.77 11.31
N SER A 506 -16.54 -16.07 10.10
CA SER A 506 -15.91 -17.05 9.19
C SER A 506 -14.49 -16.64 8.82
N THR A 507 -14.23 -15.35 8.63
CA THR A 507 -12.88 -14.81 8.34
C THR A 507 -11.93 -15.06 9.50
N LEU A 508 -12.40 -14.92 10.75
CA LEU A 508 -11.58 -15.19 11.94
C LEU A 508 -11.34 -16.69 12.14
N ASN A 509 -12.34 -17.52 11.84
CA ASN A 509 -12.24 -18.98 11.93
C ASN A 509 -11.29 -19.58 10.89
N ALA A 510 -11.04 -18.88 9.78
CA ALA A 510 -10.08 -19.31 8.76
C ALA A 510 -8.69 -19.57 9.35
N ILE A 511 -8.28 -18.79 10.35
CA ILE A 511 -7.00 -18.96 11.06
C ILE A 511 -6.90 -20.35 11.68
N THR A 512 -7.98 -20.88 12.23
CA THR A 512 -7.96 -22.21 12.87
C THR A 512 -7.82 -23.33 11.85
N LEU A 513 -8.55 -23.26 10.73
CA LEU A 513 -8.39 -24.24 9.64
C LEU A 513 -7.00 -24.18 9.02
N TYR A 514 -6.44 -22.97 8.94
CA TYR A 514 -5.09 -22.74 8.47
C TYR A 514 -4.03 -23.37 9.39
N ILE A 515 -4.24 -23.32 10.71
CA ILE A 515 -3.38 -24.01 11.70
C ILE A 515 -3.53 -25.54 11.60
N ILE A 516 -4.71 -26.07 11.33
CA ILE A 516 -4.91 -27.52 11.17
C ILE A 516 -4.16 -28.04 9.94
N LEU A 517 -4.19 -27.28 8.84
CA LEU A 517 -3.40 -27.60 7.65
C LEU A 517 -1.90 -27.64 7.96
N ASP A 518 -1.40 -26.74 8.80
CA ASP A 518 0.01 -26.76 9.22
C ASP A 518 0.41 -28.07 9.89
N GLN A 519 -0.41 -28.50 10.86
CA GLN A 519 -0.16 -29.70 11.65
C GLN A 519 -0.17 -30.95 10.77
N SER A 520 -1.05 -31.01 9.77
CA SER A 520 -1.14 -32.14 8.84
C SER A 520 -0.03 -32.16 7.77
N THR A 521 0.52 -31.00 7.38
CA THR A 521 1.58 -30.89 6.36
C THR A 521 3.00 -30.98 6.92
N CYS A 522 3.17 -31.33 8.20
CA CYS A 522 4.46 -31.44 8.90
C CYS A 522 5.32 -30.15 8.86
N CYS A 523 4.69 -28.99 8.69
CA CYS A 523 5.37 -27.70 8.53
C CYS A 523 5.48 -26.92 9.85
N SER A 524 5.88 -27.58 10.94
CA SER A 524 5.81 -27.12 12.35
C SER A 524 6.44 -25.75 12.73
N THR A 525 6.98 -25.00 11.76
CA THR A 525 7.59 -23.68 11.94
C THR A 525 7.02 -22.60 10.99
N MET A 526 6.07 -22.91 10.12
CA MET A 526 5.56 -21.96 9.13
C MET A 526 4.66 -20.87 9.71
N PHE A 527 3.86 -21.22 10.72
CA PHE A 527 2.75 -20.36 11.14
C PHE A 527 2.84 -20.05 12.62
N THR A 528 3.55 -18.97 12.94
CA THR A 528 3.45 -18.35 14.26
C THR A 528 1.97 -17.97 14.48
N PRO A 529 1.33 -18.38 15.58
CA PRO A 529 -0.09 -18.11 15.78
C PRO A 529 -0.32 -16.61 15.96
N ARG A 530 -0.69 -15.94 14.86
CA ARG A 530 -1.10 -14.52 14.81
C ARG A 530 -2.40 -14.25 15.53
N ILE A 531 -3.03 -15.28 16.07
CA ILE A 531 -4.10 -15.16 17.06
C ILE A 531 -3.68 -14.27 18.24
N SER A 532 -2.38 -14.24 18.56
CA SER A 532 -1.76 -13.38 19.58
C SER A 532 -1.70 -11.90 19.20
N LEU A 533 -1.85 -11.54 17.92
CA LEU A 533 -1.91 -10.15 17.48
C LEU A 533 -3.32 -9.58 17.71
N PRO A 534 -3.41 -8.27 18.05
CA PRO A 534 -4.70 -7.57 18.10
C PRO A 534 -5.49 -7.75 16.80
N PRO A 535 -6.84 -7.88 16.84
CA PRO A 535 -7.62 -8.23 15.65
C PRO A 535 -7.39 -7.30 14.45
N LEU A 536 -7.27 -5.99 14.67
CA LEU A 536 -7.00 -5.00 13.61
C LEU A 536 -5.61 -5.14 12.96
N CYS A 537 -4.67 -5.82 13.63
CA CYS A 537 -3.31 -6.05 13.13
C CYS A 537 -3.16 -7.35 12.32
N ARG A 538 -4.17 -8.24 12.33
CA ARG A 538 -4.02 -9.59 11.75
C ARG A 538 -3.82 -9.57 10.23
N GLY A 539 -4.47 -8.63 9.54
CA GLY A 539 -4.33 -8.42 8.10
C GLY A 539 -3.04 -7.69 7.68
N LEU A 540 -2.14 -7.34 8.61
CA LEU A 540 -0.86 -6.72 8.30
C LEU A 540 0.22 -7.79 8.09
N GLY A 541 0.88 -7.75 6.93
CA GLY A 541 2.03 -8.61 6.66
C GLY A 541 3.33 -8.00 7.16
N GLY A 542 4.26 -8.83 7.63
CA GLY A 542 5.61 -8.39 7.98
C GLY A 542 5.75 -7.71 9.33
N LEU A 543 4.85 -7.98 10.30
CA LEU A 543 4.99 -7.51 11.69
C LEU A 543 5.97 -8.32 12.54
N GLU A 544 6.80 -9.12 11.87
CA GLU A 544 7.82 -10.00 12.41
C GLU A 544 9.23 -9.44 12.07
N GLY A 545 10.28 -10.09 12.55
CA GLY A 545 11.67 -9.72 12.26
C GLY A 545 12.45 -9.29 13.50
N GLY A 546 13.67 -9.80 13.62
CA GLY A 546 14.55 -9.59 14.78
C GLY A 546 15.52 -8.41 14.65
N SER A 547 15.67 -7.81 13.47
CA SER A 547 16.60 -6.70 13.30
C SER A 547 16.11 -5.46 14.05
N GLN A 548 17.03 -4.68 14.62
CA GLN A 548 16.71 -3.46 15.37
C GLN A 548 15.85 -2.49 14.55
N ARG A 549 16.15 -2.37 13.25
CA ARG A 549 15.42 -1.50 12.31
C ARG A 549 14.03 -2.04 11.99
N ALA A 550 13.87 -3.36 11.80
CA ALA A 550 12.55 -3.98 11.64
C ALA A 550 11.69 -3.76 12.89
N LEU A 551 12.25 -3.96 14.09
CA LEU A 551 11.56 -3.71 15.36
C LEU A 551 11.11 -2.25 15.53
N GLN A 552 11.92 -1.27 15.11
CA GLN A 552 11.54 0.15 15.13
C GLN A 552 10.35 0.46 14.20
N ARG A 553 10.35 -0.10 12.98
CA ARG A 553 9.24 0.03 12.03
C ARG A 553 7.98 -0.65 12.56
N ASN A 554 8.11 -1.90 13.03
CA ASN A 554 7.02 -2.66 13.63
C ASN A 554 6.45 -1.94 14.87
N GLY A 555 7.30 -1.34 15.70
CA GLY A 555 6.88 -0.53 16.84
C GLY A 555 6.10 0.72 16.42
N THR A 556 6.45 1.35 15.29
CA THR A 556 5.71 2.50 14.74
C THR A 556 4.32 2.08 14.27
N ILE A 557 4.22 0.94 13.58
CA ILE A 557 2.92 0.38 13.19
C ILE A 557 2.11 0.04 14.44
N ARG A 558 2.63 -0.80 15.34
CA ARG A 558 1.91 -1.25 16.54
C ARG A 558 1.42 -0.09 17.40
N LYS A 559 2.20 0.97 17.58
CA LYS A 559 1.76 2.19 18.30
C LYS A 559 0.50 2.82 17.71
N THR A 560 0.33 2.77 16.39
CA THR A 560 -0.88 3.26 15.70
C THR A 560 -2.12 2.42 16.07
N PHE A 561 -1.94 1.13 16.36
CA PHE A 561 -3.02 0.20 16.72
C PHE A 561 -3.20 -0.03 18.24
N SER A 562 -2.33 0.51 19.09
CA SER A 562 -2.38 0.30 20.55
C SER A 562 -3.15 1.37 21.32
N GLY A 563 -3.49 2.52 20.71
CA GLY A 563 -4.06 3.68 21.40
C GLY A 563 -5.51 4.01 21.03
N GLY A 564 -6.20 4.69 21.94
CA GLY A 564 -7.48 5.36 21.70
C GLY A 564 -8.57 4.46 21.09
N MET A 565 -9.03 4.83 19.90
CA MET A 565 -10.11 4.18 19.17
C MET A 565 -9.83 2.73 18.78
N ALA A 566 -8.57 2.37 18.52
CA ALA A 566 -8.20 1.01 18.18
C ALA A 566 -8.55 0.02 19.30
N ALA A 567 -8.52 0.49 20.56
CA ALA A 567 -8.93 -0.28 21.72
C ALA A 567 -10.46 -0.35 21.89
N ILE A 568 -11.22 0.63 21.37
CA ILE A 568 -12.69 0.72 21.50
C ILE A 568 -13.38 -0.03 20.34
N ARG A 569 -12.88 0.11 19.10
CA ARG A 569 -13.46 -0.44 17.87
C ARG A 569 -12.60 -1.57 17.28
N ARG A 570 -12.23 -2.54 18.12
CA ARG A 570 -11.25 -3.61 17.81
C ARG A 570 -11.61 -4.52 16.63
N HIS A 571 -12.86 -4.54 16.20
CA HIS A 571 -13.33 -5.40 15.09
C HIS A 571 -13.85 -4.60 13.88
N SER A 572 -13.69 -3.28 13.87
CA SER A 572 -14.16 -2.43 12.79
C SER A 572 -13.22 -2.43 11.59
N GLN A 573 -13.74 -2.85 10.43
CA GLN A 573 -12.99 -2.75 9.17
C GLN A 573 -12.83 -1.30 8.71
N CYS A 574 -13.81 -0.42 8.95
CA CYS A 574 -13.69 1.02 8.64
C CYS A 574 -12.54 1.66 9.42
N ILE A 575 -12.46 1.38 10.72
CA ILE A 575 -11.37 1.90 11.56
C ILE A 575 -10.04 1.23 11.19
N ALA A 576 -10.04 -0.06 10.81
CA ALA A 576 -8.84 -0.73 10.31
C ALA A 576 -8.25 0.01 9.09
N VAL A 577 -9.09 0.41 8.12
CA VAL A 577 -8.64 1.17 6.93
C VAL A 577 -7.97 2.48 7.34
N LYS A 578 -8.59 3.26 8.24
CA LYS A 578 -7.98 4.50 8.75
C LYS A 578 -6.62 4.25 9.41
N LEU A 579 -6.56 3.30 10.35
CA LEU A 579 -5.33 3.01 11.10
C LEU A 579 -4.21 2.47 10.22
N GLN A 580 -4.53 1.69 9.18
CA GLN A 580 -3.53 1.23 8.21
C GLN A 580 -2.96 2.40 7.40
N ALA A 581 -3.79 3.35 6.97
CA ALA A 581 -3.32 4.56 6.31
C ALA A 581 -2.44 5.41 7.23
N ASP A 582 -2.85 5.60 8.49
CA ASP A 582 -2.06 6.33 9.49
C ASP A 582 -0.73 5.65 9.77
N ALA A 583 -0.71 4.31 9.87
CA ALA A 583 0.51 3.55 10.07
C ALA A 583 1.49 3.76 8.89
N LEU A 584 0.99 3.75 7.65
CA LEU A 584 1.82 4.02 6.47
C LEU A 584 2.41 5.42 6.51
N VAL A 585 1.58 6.44 6.71
CA VAL A 585 2.03 7.83 6.73
C VAL A 585 3.00 8.07 7.89
N ASN A 586 2.78 7.43 9.06
CA ASN A 586 3.70 7.50 10.20
C ASN A 586 5.07 6.87 9.92
N LEU A 587 5.13 5.80 9.11
CA LEU A 587 6.41 5.25 8.66
C LEU A 587 7.16 6.24 7.76
N ILE A 588 6.45 6.82 6.78
CA ILE A 588 7.03 7.79 5.83
C ILE A 588 7.53 9.04 6.56
N ARG A 589 6.76 9.59 7.51
CA ARG A 589 7.11 10.78 8.31
C ARG A 589 8.43 10.66 9.07
N ARG A 590 8.88 9.44 9.40
CA ARG A 590 10.14 9.21 10.13
C ARG A 590 11.39 9.26 9.24
N ALA A 591 11.20 9.24 7.92
CA ALA A 591 12.27 9.29 6.94
C ALA A 591 12.23 10.59 6.12
N ARG A 592 13.28 10.86 5.34
CA ARG A 592 13.30 11.95 4.36
C ARG A 592 12.57 11.47 3.09
N PRO A 593 11.38 12.00 2.76
CA PRO A 593 10.61 11.51 1.64
C PRO A 593 11.11 12.07 0.29
N VAL A 594 10.94 11.25 -0.73
CA VAL A 594 11.13 11.53 -2.15
C VAL A 594 9.89 10.98 -2.84
N PHE A 595 9.27 11.77 -3.72
CA PHE A 595 8.04 11.35 -4.40
C PHE A 595 8.29 11.02 -5.87
N LEU A 596 7.78 9.88 -6.31
CA LEU A 596 7.76 9.44 -7.71
C LEU A 596 6.34 9.64 -8.24
N GLN A 597 6.15 10.67 -9.06
CA GLN A 597 4.86 11.02 -9.63
C GLN A 597 4.67 10.28 -10.96
N CYS A 598 3.81 9.27 -10.97
CA CYS A 598 3.53 8.44 -12.14
C CYS A 598 2.23 8.89 -12.80
N VAL A 599 2.32 9.39 -14.03
CA VAL A 599 1.19 9.94 -14.79
C VAL A 599 0.90 9.12 -16.04
N ASP A 600 -0.39 8.95 -16.34
CA ASP A 600 -0.85 8.28 -17.55
C ASP A 600 -0.76 9.23 -18.74
N ALA A 601 -0.12 8.76 -19.81
CA ALA A 601 0.08 9.43 -21.08
C ALA A 601 -0.87 8.93 -22.18
N LYS A 602 -1.80 8.01 -21.85
CA LYS A 602 -2.73 7.29 -22.74
C LYS A 602 -2.80 7.85 -24.18
N PRO A 603 -2.18 7.15 -25.15
CA PRO A 603 -2.21 7.53 -26.55
C PRO A 603 -3.41 6.89 -27.25
N ASN A 604 -4.42 7.68 -27.62
CA ASN A 604 -5.29 7.30 -28.73
C ASN A 604 -4.68 7.90 -30.01
N GLY A 605 -4.14 7.04 -30.89
CA GLY A 605 -3.66 7.47 -32.20
C GLY A 605 -2.37 8.32 -32.20
N GLY A 606 -1.48 8.15 -31.20
CA GLY A 606 -0.16 8.81 -31.17
C GLY A 606 -0.14 10.26 -30.66
N THR A 607 -1.27 10.76 -30.17
CA THR A 607 -1.36 12.07 -29.50
C THR A 607 -1.63 11.90 -28.00
N PHE A 608 -1.00 12.74 -27.18
CA PHE A 608 -1.19 12.73 -25.73
C PHE A 608 -2.58 13.29 -25.37
N ASP A 609 -3.28 12.67 -24.43
CA ASP A 609 -4.46 13.26 -23.79
C ASP A 609 -4.03 14.41 -22.86
N VAL A 610 -3.91 15.61 -23.43
CA VAL A 610 -3.46 16.82 -22.71
C VAL A 610 -4.41 17.19 -21.57
N PRO A 611 -5.75 17.17 -21.72
CA PRO A 611 -6.68 17.36 -20.59
C PRO A 611 -6.42 16.40 -19.42
N ALA A 612 -6.32 15.09 -19.68
CA ALA A 612 -6.09 14.11 -18.62
C ALA A 612 -4.70 14.27 -17.97
N LEU A 613 -3.67 14.58 -18.75
CA LEU A 613 -2.34 14.88 -18.22
C LEU A 613 -2.35 16.14 -17.35
N ARG A 614 -3.07 17.19 -17.74
CA ARG A 614 -3.18 18.43 -16.96
C ARG A 614 -3.84 18.15 -15.60
N ALA A 615 -4.92 17.38 -15.57
CA ALA A 615 -5.60 16.99 -14.34
C ALA A 615 -4.66 16.22 -13.38
N GLN A 616 -3.89 15.27 -13.90
CA GLN A 616 -2.94 14.47 -13.11
C GLN A 616 -1.75 15.29 -12.58
N LEU A 617 -1.23 16.25 -13.36
CA LEU A 617 -0.13 17.12 -12.91
C LEU A 617 -0.61 18.19 -11.93
N HIS A 618 -1.87 18.60 -12.03
CA HIS A 618 -2.49 19.53 -11.09
C HIS A 618 -2.67 18.90 -9.72
N SER A 619 -3.07 17.62 -9.65
CA SER A 619 -3.36 16.94 -8.38
C SER A 619 -2.16 16.78 -7.46
N THR A 620 -0.94 16.79 -8.01
CA THR A 620 0.31 16.78 -7.25
C THR A 620 0.93 18.17 -7.11
N GLN A 621 0.25 19.22 -7.59
CA GLN A 621 0.71 20.61 -7.55
C GLN A 621 2.17 20.79 -7.99
N ILE A 622 2.58 20.03 -9.00
CA ILE A 622 4.00 19.93 -9.38
C ILE A 622 4.58 21.26 -9.82
N LEU A 623 3.77 22.13 -10.41
CA LEU A 623 4.19 23.48 -10.81
C LEU A 623 4.47 24.36 -9.60
N SER A 624 3.58 24.36 -8.60
CA SER A 624 3.79 25.10 -7.34
C SER A 624 5.01 24.56 -6.59
N ALA A 625 5.20 23.23 -6.58
CA ALA A 625 6.38 22.61 -5.97
C ALA A 625 7.69 23.04 -6.68
N LEU A 626 7.67 23.11 -8.01
CA LEU A 626 8.80 23.61 -8.80
C LEU A 626 9.07 25.10 -8.58
N GLN A 627 8.01 25.91 -8.45
CA GLN A 627 8.12 27.32 -8.11
C GLN A 627 8.81 27.49 -6.75
N LEU A 628 8.32 26.80 -5.71
CA LEU A 628 8.93 26.81 -4.38
C LEU A 628 10.38 26.32 -4.39
N TYR A 629 10.69 25.30 -5.20
CA TYR A 629 12.05 24.79 -5.34
C TYR A 629 12.99 25.81 -5.99
N ARG A 630 12.49 26.60 -6.95
CA ARG A 630 13.26 27.61 -7.67
C ARG A 630 13.42 28.91 -6.88
N THR A 631 12.38 29.35 -6.16
CA THR A 631 12.41 30.60 -5.40
C THR A 631 12.93 30.42 -3.97
N GLY A 632 12.86 29.20 -3.43
CA GLY A 632 13.34 28.86 -2.10
C GLY A 632 14.75 28.26 -2.09
N TYR A 633 15.20 27.85 -0.91
CA TYR A 633 16.54 27.32 -0.64
C TYR A 633 16.47 25.85 -0.18
N PRO A 634 16.31 24.89 -1.12
CA PRO A 634 16.02 23.49 -0.80
C PRO A 634 17.20 22.76 -0.15
N GLU A 635 18.43 23.08 -0.57
CA GLU A 635 19.64 22.49 -0.02
C GLU A 635 20.06 23.23 1.24
N HIS A 636 20.45 22.47 2.26
CA HIS A 636 20.79 23.05 3.55
C HIS A 636 21.74 22.16 4.35
N MET A 637 22.59 22.80 5.15
CA MET A 637 23.50 22.14 6.08
C MET A 637 23.68 23.00 7.34
N THR A 638 24.19 22.41 8.43
CA THR A 638 24.46 23.19 9.65
C THR A 638 25.61 24.17 9.42
N LEU A 639 25.66 25.25 10.22
CA LEU A 639 26.76 26.23 10.12
C LEU A 639 28.13 25.56 10.32
N SER A 640 28.22 24.66 11.31
CA SER A 640 29.46 23.94 11.61
C SER A 640 29.87 22.98 10.50
N ASP A 641 28.91 22.25 9.92
CA ASP A 641 29.20 21.37 8.77
C ASP A 641 29.67 22.20 7.57
N PHE A 642 28.99 23.31 7.24
CA PHE A 642 29.36 24.19 6.13
C PHE A 642 30.80 24.70 6.30
N ARG A 643 31.13 25.23 7.48
CA ARG A 643 32.48 25.68 7.78
C ARG A 643 33.49 24.55 7.62
N CYS A 644 33.26 23.41 8.28
CA CYS A 644 34.19 22.28 8.23
C CYS A 644 34.43 21.78 6.80
N TYR A 645 33.39 21.72 5.96
CA TYR A 645 33.51 21.25 4.58
C TYR A 645 34.22 22.24 3.66
N PHE A 646 33.94 23.54 3.79
CA PHE A 646 34.36 24.54 2.79
C PHE A 646 35.49 25.46 3.26
N GLN A 647 35.86 25.49 4.54
CA GLN A 647 36.94 26.35 5.03
C GLN A 647 38.29 26.08 4.34
N ALA A 648 38.51 24.86 3.85
CA ALA A 648 39.73 24.50 3.11
C ALA A 648 39.90 25.28 1.80
N LEU A 649 38.81 25.81 1.24
CA LEU A 649 38.84 26.68 0.06
C LEU A 649 39.41 28.07 0.37
N SER A 650 39.50 28.46 1.66
CA SER A 650 40.04 29.73 2.12
C SER A 650 41.15 29.52 3.17
N PRO A 651 42.43 29.56 2.76
CA PRO A 651 43.56 29.52 3.68
C PRO A 651 43.50 30.55 4.84
N PRO A 652 43.06 31.81 4.67
CA PRO A 652 42.98 32.75 5.79
C PRO A 652 41.91 32.38 6.81
N ILE A 653 40.72 31.97 6.36
CA ILE A 653 39.63 31.52 7.25
C ILE A 653 40.02 30.24 7.96
N MET A 654 40.59 29.26 7.23
CA MET A 654 41.06 28.02 7.81
C MET A 654 42.06 28.27 8.95
N LYS A 655 43.05 29.16 8.76
CA LYS A 655 44.02 29.51 9.82
C LYS A 655 43.37 30.19 11.02
N ARG A 656 42.42 31.11 10.79
CA ARG A 656 41.73 31.87 11.84
C ARG A 656 40.88 30.98 12.74
N TYR A 657 40.21 29.98 12.15
CA TYR A 657 39.26 29.10 12.85
C TYR A 657 39.76 27.66 13.04
N ALA A 658 41.08 27.43 12.91
CA ALA A 658 41.71 26.10 13.04
C ALA A 658 41.72 25.54 14.47
N SER A 659 41.60 26.39 15.50
CA SER A 659 41.73 25.95 16.88
C SER A 659 40.52 25.15 17.34
N ILE A 660 40.74 23.90 17.77
CA ILE A 660 39.69 23.02 18.33
C ILE A 660 39.36 23.40 19.78
N PHE A 661 40.25 24.11 20.47
CA PHE A 661 40.10 24.47 21.89
C PHE A 661 39.36 25.80 22.11
N VAL A 662 39.01 26.52 21.05
CA VAL A 662 38.27 27.78 21.11
C VAL A 662 36.89 27.57 20.50
N SER A 663 35.85 27.87 21.28
CA SER A 663 34.49 27.93 20.74
C SER A 663 34.37 29.20 19.88
N HIS A 664 34.15 29.02 18.59
CA HIS A 664 34.02 30.13 17.65
C HIS A 664 32.53 30.42 17.38
N ASP A 665 32.22 31.66 17.06
CA ASP A 665 30.92 32.00 16.49
C ASP A 665 30.84 31.43 15.06
N GLU A 666 30.19 30.27 14.95
CA GLU A 666 30.01 29.55 13.69
C GLU A 666 29.31 30.40 12.63
N ARG A 667 28.37 31.27 13.03
CA ARG A 667 27.66 32.13 12.09
C ARG A 667 28.63 33.13 11.46
N LYS A 668 29.41 33.81 12.29
CA LYS A 668 30.41 34.78 11.83
C LYS A 668 31.47 34.13 10.95
N ALA A 669 31.95 32.94 11.32
CA ALA A 669 32.94 32.21 10.53
C ALA A 669 32.40 31.84 9.14
N VAL A 670 31.15 31.41 9.04
CA VAL A 670 30.48 31.14 7.77
C VAL A 670 30.28 32.42 6.95
N GLU A 671 29.81 33.52 7.58
CA GLU A 671 29.62 34.80 6.89
C GLU A 671 30.94 35.35 6.31
N GLU A 672 32.04 35.27 7.08
CA GLU A 672 33.38 35.64 6.59
C GLU A 672 33.85 34.73 5.45
N LEU A 673 33.59 33.41 5.54
CA LEU A 673 33.92 32.45 4.50
C LEU A 673 33.17 32.74 3.19
N LEU A 674 31.87 33.05 3.27
CA LEU A 674 31.06 33.35 2.08
C LEU A 674 31.54 34.64 1.38
N VAL A 675 31.98 35.65 2.15
CA VAL A 675 32.56 36.88 1.61
C VAL A 675 33.89 36.60 0.91
N GLU A 676 34.76 35.81 1.53
CA GLU A 676 36.07 35.47 0.95
C GLU A 676 35.97 34.61 -0.32
N LEU A 677 34.95 33.74 -0.38
CA LEU A 677 34.67 32.91 -1.57
C LEU A 677 33.92 33.67 -2.68
N ASP A 678 33.56 34.93 -2.46
CA ASP A 678 32.83 35.79 -3.41
C ASP A 678 31.55 35.12 -3.95
N ILE A 679 30.79 34.45 -3.07
CA ILE A 679 29.56 33.75 -3.46
C ILE A 679 28.40 34.76 -3.58
N ASP A 680 27.61 34.64 -4.65
CA ASP A 680 26.43 35.48 -4.84
C ASP A 680 25.44 35.34 -3.67
N LYS A 681 25.11 36.47 -3.05
CA LYS A 681 24.19 36.58 -1.91
C LYS A 681 22.76 36.15 -2.24
N LYS A 682 22.38 36.09 -3.53
CA LYS A 682 21.08 35.56 -3.93
C LYS A 682 21.04 34.03 -3.92
N SER A 683 22.19 33.40 -4.16
CA SER A 683 22.32 31.94 -4.26
C SER A 683 22.39 31.25 -2.89
N ILE A 684 22.86 31.95 -1.85
CA ILE A 684 23.02 31.42 -0.48
C ILE A 684 22.43 32.36 0.57
N VAL A 685 21.75 31.79 1.55
CA VAL A 685 21.25 32.51 2.73
C VAL A 685 21.73 31.83 4.02
N VAL A 686 22.23 32.65 4.96
CA VAL A 686 22.63 32.22 6.30
C VAL A 686 21.45 32.40 7.25
N GLY A 687 20.75 31.30 7.54
CA GLY A 687 19.68 31.24 8.54
C GLY A 687 20.18 31.36 9.97
N ALA A 688 19.31 31.15 10.95
CA ALA A 688 19.66 31.18 12.37
C ALA A 688 20.62 30.03 12.76
N SER A 689 20.42 28.83 12.21
CA SER A 689 21.18 27.63 12.57
C SER A 689 21.81 26.89 11.38
N ARG A 690 21.48 27.29 10.15
CA ARG A 690 21.85 26.59 8.92
C ARG A 690 22.22 27.53 7.79
N VAL A 691 23.10 27.07 6.91
CA VAL A 691 23.31 27.66 5.59
C VAL A 691 22.36 26.98 4.62
N ARG A 692 21.71 27.76 3.76
CA ARG A 692 20.85 27.23 2.70
C ARG A 692 21.24 27.79 1.34
N ALA A 693 21.08 26.97 0.31
CA ALA A 693 21.44 27.32 -1.05
C ALA A 693 20.30 27.07 -2.04
N CYS A 694 20.18 27.96 -3.03
CA CYS A 694 19.44 27.75 -4.26
C CYS A 694 20.25 26.83 -5.18
N LEU A 695 19.55 26.06 -6.01
CA LEU A 695 20.16 25.34 -7.13
C LEU A 695 19.80 26.11 -8.40
N GLU A 696 20.78 26.79 -8.98
CA GLU A 696 20.69 27.36 -10.34
C GLU A 696 20.90 26.28 -11.42
#